data_AF-A0A195CAV1-F1
#
_entry.id   AF-A0A195CAV1-F1
#
_cell.length_a   1.000
_cell.length_b   1.000
_cell.length_c   1.000
_cell.angle_alpha   90.00
_cell.angle_beta   90.00
_cell.angle_gamma   90.00
#
_symmetry.space_group_name_H-M   'P 1'
#
loop_
_entity.id
_entity.type
_entity.pdbx_description
1 polymer ?
#
loop_
_entity_poly.entity_id
_entity_poly.type
_entity_poly.pdbx_seq_one_letter_code
_entity_poly.pdbx_strand_id
1 'polypeptide(L)'
;MEWTPTLSLEEAIEELKEIAVLNTIENTELIKISDAYGRILYENVYSKYNMPPFRTSKKHGYAVLVSDGQSMRQVLNDNNTFPPISLQCGTCVWVKSGAPVPNEATAVVEEKDTKRIKPRLNNDKVYIEIMSKPQHGQNINPIGYNVKKDEIIMKKYSRIGPEEMGVLAASGCKEVVVAQQLSIGVLSIGNNLEEPGKPLKLGYVYDINRLILISLLKNNDFSSLDLGIVNNISSFIRKNIEEALHKVDILVTTGFANDKDLLKKILVEDFEAAIHFGNVNIKPGKSTTLATCKINGKIKIVLCLSGNPVTAFIAAQVFLLPLLRKMSGNIYTEKPYVPVYVNDPFIQHHRPRLVCTYLKWSDKDNVARTFSMGNLLKMSGNIFKDRLCNIVGSNALILLPAKLVQPTNVVAATKHTHETVKSFDNNDSETADKNIIDNVSDIQNVLLTRIVDVQFEVMTINPVKTDITTELLFASNKNDVILIISNNVSINRHLVKEAIKNISDNHEVSKRVTRSLLNIEMTLKEITLHETVCRIRNTALIVDLSYLHKNIKNYFAAITNMILQTVHLIRIDKNENILLHDIASTSKANSTERENKTTLKRCTISPVYDLLVNSDTSPNKRHKKSFPMISAADALLKMREIISKNKNEIIFETVQLNDAYNRILCENVESAYNLPPFNASTKHGYAVMVSDGKNLRKLLHDDDENMLSPISLQPETCVWVNTGDPIPDEATAVVQAKDVKLIENFEDCDDMYIEILVQPQYYENIKPIGYDLMKGKTVATPYTRIGPSEIGLLAASGRKEVLVAKNTPIGILSIGNNLEEPGEILLPGFVYDINRITLIALLKEKGFNYLDFGIVNNMIASIKNKIDEALKKVDILVTTGSTNNRDLMKIILEEYYEADIHFGNINIKPGKSTIFATCEINNTKKYFWCLPGNPVSAHITAQVFLSSFLNEMFFNFYSEYAVVPARIECEYILHSRPRMAWAILGWDTNANCALVYTKQNAITDKLVSAIGTNAVLMLPKKEDGSIKRKSFEQALLIKIPNKFINNYLIHFQS
;
A
#
# COMPACT_ATOMS: atom_id res chain seq x y z
N MET A 1 -7.69 4.69 -41.35
CA MET A 1 -8.07 3.81 -40.22
C MET A 1 -7.99 4.63 -38.95
N GLU A 2 -9.11 5.00 -38.35
CA GLU A 2 -9.12 5.59 -37.01
C GLU A 2 -8.93 4.46 -36.00
N TRP A 3 -7.72 4.34 -35.46
CA TRP A 3 -7.41 3.36 -34.42
C TRP A 3 -8.06 3.81 -33.12
N THR A 4 -8.97 3.00 -32.57
CA THR A 4 -9.62 3.02 -31.24
C THR A 4 -9.91 4.40 -30.59
N PRO A 5 -11.14 4.65 -30.12
CA PRO A 5 -11.48 5.92 -29.45
C PRO A 5 -10.54 6.23 -28.29
N THR A 6 -10.18 7.51 -28.13
CA THR A 6 -9.37 7.96 -26.98
C THR A 6 -10.23 7.90 -25.73
N LEU A 7 -9.89 7.01 -24.80
CA LEU A 7 -10.63 6.86 -23.54
C LEU A 7 -10.28 7.96 -22.54
N SER A 8 -11.20 8.32 -21.65
CA SER A 8 -10.88 9.07 -20.44
C SER A 8 -9.94 8.29 -19.51
N LEU A 9 -9.33 8.98 -18.53
CA LEU A 9 -8.48 8.30 -17.55
C LEU A 9 -9.27 7.25 -16.77
N GLU A 10 -10.48 7.61 -16.37
CA GLU A 10 -11.38 6.76 -15.60
C GLU A 10 -11.76 5.51 -16.39
N GLU A 11 -12.19 5.67 -17.66
CA GLU A 11 -12.53 4.54 -18.55
C GLU A 11 -11.32 3.63 -18.79
N ALA A 12 -10.14 4.19 -19.06
CA ALA A 12 -8.94 3.38 -19.27
C ALA A 12 -8.52 2.60 -18.01
N ILE A 13 -8.72 3.15 -16.82
CA ILE A 13 -8.48 2.45 -15.54
C ILE A 13 -9.53 1.34 -15.32
N GLU A 14 -10.78 1.57 -15.68
CA GLU A 14 -11.84 0.56 -15.58
C GLU A 14 -11.58 -0.62 -16.52
N GLU A 15 -11.31 -0.36 -17.80
CA GLU A 15 -10.95 -1.37 -18.81
C GLU A 15 -9.74 -2.20 -18.34
N LEU A 16 -8.70 -1.53 -17.86
CA LEU A 16 -7.50 -2.17 -17.31
C LEU A 16 -7.83 -3.07 -16.10
N LYS A 17 -8.73 -2.64 -15.22
CA LYS A 17 -9.17 -3.44 -14.07
C LYS A 17 -9.93 -4.69 -14.51
N GLU A 18 -10.73 -4.61 -15.56
CA GLU A 18 -11.47 -5.76 -16.10
C GLU A 18 -10.52 -6.81 -16.69
N ILE A 19 -9.59 -6.38 -17.55
CA ILE A 19 -8.55 -7.24 -18.11
C ILE A 19 -7.72 -7.88 -16.99
N ALA A 20 -7.37 -7.11 -15.96
CA ALA A 20 -6.62 -7.62 -14.83
C ALA A 20 -7.38 -8.72 -14.05
N VAL A 21 -8.69 -8.57 -13.88
CA VAL A 21 -9.54 -9.55 -13.18
C VAL A 21 -9.64 -10.84 -13.98
N LEU A 22 -9.87 -10.74 -15.29
CA LEU A 22 -9.96 -11.90 -16.20
C LEU A 22 -8.65 -12.69 -16.29
N ASN A 23 -7.53 -12.06 -15.97
CA ASN A 23 -6.19 -12.64 -16.00
C ASN A 23 -5.55 -12.67 -14.61
N THR A 24 -6.37 -12.82 -13.56
CA THR A 24 -5.86 -12.99 -12.18
C THR A 24 -5.08 -14.29 -12.09
N ILE A 25 -3.96 -14.28 -11.36
CA ILE A 25 -3.14 -15.47 -11.16
C ILE A 25 -3.94 -16.55 -10.46
N GLU A 26 -4.09 -17.70 -11.12
CA GLU A 26 -4.71 -18.90 -10.54
C GLU A 26 -3.68 -19.86 -9.95
N ASN A 27 -2.44 -19.82 -10.42
CA ASN A 27 -1.37 -20.67 -9.93
C ASN A 27 -0.91 -20.27 -8.54
N THR A 28 -0.57 -21.29 -7.74
CA THR A 28 -0.14 -21.12 -6.36
C THR A 28 1.27 -21.66 -6.16
N GLU A 29 1.88 -21.22 -5.07
CA GLU A 29 3.10 -21.80 -4.56
C GLU A 29 3.04 -21.85 -3.02
N LEU A 30 3.65 -22.90 -2.46
CA LEU A 30 3.81 -23.06 -1.03
C LEU A 30 5.21 -22.57 -0.65
N ILE A 31 5.30 -21.54 0.19
CA ILE A 31 6.57 -20.94 0.58
C ILE A 31 6.69 -20.85 2.10
N LYS A 32 7.93 -20.86 2.59
CA LYS A 32 8.23 -20.58 4.01
C LYS A 32 7.84 -19.15 4.35
N ILE A 33 7.36 -18.94 5.57
CA ILE A 33 6.93 -17.61 6.03
C ILE A 33 8.10 -16.62 6.01
N SER A 34 9.32 -17.06 6.32
CA SER A 34 10.54 -16.23 6.23
C SER A 34 10.73 -15.57 4.86
N ASP A 35 10.18 -16.18 3.80
CA ASP A 35 10.31 -15.75 2.41
C ASP A 35 9.01 -15.14 1.86
N ALA A 36 7.97 -15.04 2.71
CA ALA A 36 6.64 -14.60 2.31
C ALA A 36 6.44 -13.08 2.27
N TYR A 37 7.44 -12.29 2.67
CA TYR A 37 7.38 -10.83 2.61
C TYR A 37 7.04 -10.35 1.18
N GLY A 38 6.04 -9.46 1.06
CA GLY A 38 5.59 -8.88 -0.20
C GLY A 38 4.66 -9.78 -1.03
N ARG A 39 4.51 -11.06 -0.67
CA ARG A 39 3.68 -12.04 -1.37
C ARG A 39 2.19 -11.86 -1.08
N ILE A 40 1.33 -12.37 -1.95
CA ILE A 40 -0.12 -12.28 -1.81
C ILE A 40 -0.66 -13.66 -1.42
N LEU A 41 -1.41 -13.75 -0.33
CA LEU A 41 -2.05 -15.01 0.07
C LEU A 41 -3.04 -15.49 -0.99
N TYR A 42 -3.04 -16.80 -1.28
CA TYR A 42 -4.00 -17.40 -2.19
C TYR A 42 -5.19 -18.04 -1.48
N GLU A 43 -5.13 -18.23 -0.17
CA GLU A 43 -6.23 -18.77 0.63
C GLU A 43 -6.38 -18.04 1.97
N ASN A 44 -7.54 -18.22 2.62
CA ASN A 44 -7.71 -17.77 3.98
C ASN A 44 -6.79 -18.60 4.88
N VAL A 45 -6.07 -17.95 5.78
CA VAL A 45 -5.28 -18.63 6.79
C VAL A 45 -6.06 -18.65 8.09
N TYR A 46 -6.15 -19.83 8.69
CA TYR A 46 -6.86 -20.07 9.95
C TYR A 46 -5.86 -20.34 11.06
N SER A 47 -6.20 -19.91 12.28
CA SER A 47 -5.35 -20.19 13.43
C SER A 47 -5.43 -21.66 13.84
N LYS A 48 -4.31 -22.37 13.84
CA LYS A 48 -4.25 -23.78 14.27
C LYS A 48 -4.41 -23.94 15.79
N TYR A 49 -4.16 -22.87 16.54
CA TYR A 49 -4.12 -22.87 18.00
C TYR A 49 -4.81 -21.63 18.56
N ASN A 50 -5.27 -21.70 19.82
CA ASN A 50 -5.63 -20.48 20.54
C ASN A 50 -4.38 -19.62 20.76
N MET A 51 -4.52 -18.31 20.67
CA MET A 51 -3.46 -17.36 20.95
C MET A 51 -3.86 -16.39 22.08
N PRO A 52 -3.20 -16.43 23.24
CA PRO A 52 -2.25 -17.46 23.68
C PRO A 52 -2.95 -18.83 23.89
N PRO A 53 -2.20 -19.95 23.83
CA PRO A 53 -2.75 -21.30 23.99
C PRO A 53 -3.06 -21.66 25.46
N PHE A 54 -2.56 -20.87 26.40
CA PHE A 54 -2.78 -20.97 27.84
C PHE A 54 -3.09 -19.60 28.43
N ARG A 55 -3.58 -19.55 29.68
CA ARG A 55 -3.82 -18.28 30.38
C ARG A 55 -2.50 -17.56 30.62
N THR A 56 -2.45 -16.27 30.33
CA THR A 56 -1.22 -15.46 30.51
C THR A 56 -1.44 -14.29 31.44
N SER A 57 -0.39 -13.81 32.08
CA SER A 57 -0.47 -12.62 32.92
C SER A 57 -0.46 -11.34 32.06
N LYS A 58 -1.32 -10.38 32.37
CA LYS A 58 -1.31 -9.02 31.78
C LYS A 58 -0.14 -8.18 32.30
N LYS A 59 0.34 -8.44 33.51
CA LYS A 59 1.33 -7.61 34.23
C LYS A 59 2.42 -8.47 34.89
N HIS A 60 3.56 -7.86 35.21
CA HIS A 60 4.52 -8.50 36.13
C HIS A 60 3.93 -8.50 37.53
N GLY A 61 4.00 -9.63 38.23
CA GLY A 61 3.37 -9.74 39.53
C GLY A 61 3.39 -11.16 40.09
N TYR A 62 2.61 -11.39 41.13
CA TYR A 62 2.47 -12.68 41.77
C TYR A 62 1.12 -13.29 41.41
N ALA A 63 1.15 -14.47 40.82
CA ALA A 63 -0.03 -15.31 40.60
C ALA A 63 -0.48 -15.85 41.96
N VAL A 64 -1.76 -15.63 42.26
CA VAL A 64 -2.34 -15.81 43.60
C VAL A 64 -3.73 -16.45 43.51
N LEU A 65 -4.15 -17.06 44.62
CA LEU A 65 -5.54 -17.44 44.86
C LEU A 65 -6.29 -16.28 45.53
N VAL A 66 -7.37 -15.80 44.90
CA VAL A 66 -8.22 -14.74 45.45
C VAL A 66 -8.87 -15.14 46.78
N SER A 67 -9.08 -16.44 47.01
CA SER A 67 -9.61 -17.00 48.26
C SER A 67 -8.79 -16.61 49.49
N ASP A 68 -7.47 -16.44 49.35
CA ASP A 68 -6.61 -16.09 50.49
C ASP A 68 -6.69 -14.60 50.85
N GLY A 69 -7.40 -13.79 50.07
CA GLY A 69 -7.62 -12.37 50.33
C GLY A 69 -6.33 -11.53 50.39
N GLN A 70 -6.38 -10.49 51.23
CA GLN A 70 -5.23 -9.64 51.58
C GLN A 70 -4.46 -10.32 52.72
N SER A 71 -3.41 -11.06 52.36
CA SER A 71 -2.66 -11.89 53.31
C SER A 71 -1.19 -12.04 52.90
N MET A 72 -0.39 -12.51 53.84
CA MET A 72 0.98 -12.96 53.55
C MET A 72 0.97 -14.29 52.81
N ARG A 73 1.85 -14.42 51.82
CA ARG A 73 1.98 -15.60 50.97
C ARG A 73 3.44 -16.00 50.80
N GLN A 74 3.71 -17.30 50.82
CA GLN A 74 5.02 -17.84 50.48
C GLN A 74 5.22 -17.83 48.96
N VAL A 75 6.39 -17.39 48.49
CA VAL A 75 6.78 -17.48 47.08
C VAL A 75 7.38 -18.87 46.84
N LEU A 76 6.74 -19.70 46.00
CA LEU A 76 7.12 -21.11 45.81
C LEU A 76 8.34 -21.32 44.92
N ASN A 77 8.63 -20.41 43.98
CA ASN A 77 9.80 -20.51 43.11
C ASN A 77 10.19 -19.12 42.60
N ASP A 78 11.36 -18.59 42.98
CA ASP A 78 11.88 -17.28 42.54
C ASP A 78 12.67 -17.39 41.19
N ASN A 79 12.75 -18.60 40.62
CA ASN A 79 13.62 -18.92 39.48
C ASN A 79 12.96 -18.91 38.09
N ASN A 80 11.70 -18.46 37.97
CA ASN A 80 11.08 -18.11 36.67
C ASN A 80 10.97 -19.22 35.61
N THR A 81 11.27 -20.47 35.94
CA THR A 81 10.94 -21.62 35.11
C THR A 81 9.47 -21.96 35.31
N PHE A 82 8.82 -22.46 34.27
CA PHE A 82 7.45 -22.97 34.33
C PHE A 82 7.49 -24.50 34.50
N PRO A 83 7.80 -25.06 35.69
CA PRO A 83 7.35 -26.40 35.98
C PRO A 83 5.84 -26.37 36.25
N PRO A 84 5.16 -27.52 36.30
CA PRO A 84 3.81 -27.59 36.83
C PRO A 84 3.86 -27.26 38.33
N ILE A 85 3.80 -25.97 38.68
CA ILE A 85 3.65 -25.49 40.05
C ILE A 85 2.16 -25.48 40.35
N SER A 86 1.70 -26.40 41.18
CA SER A 86 0.32 -26.36 41.70
C SER A 86 0.25 -25.30 42.79
N LEU A 87 -0.55 -24.26 42.55
CA LEU A 87 -0.69 -23.16 43.50
C LEU A 87 -1.66 -23.53 44.62
N GLN A 88 -1.19 -23.51 45.87
CA GLN A 88 -1.98 -23.81 47.07
C GLN A 88 -2.34 -22.54 47.86
N CYS A 89 -3.33 -22.62 48.74
CA CYS A 89 -3.68 -21.52 49.65
C CYS A 89 -2.47 -21.06 50.48
N GLY A 90 -2.30 -19.74 50.61
CA GLY A 90 -1.17 -19.13 51.31
C GLY A 90 0.13 -19.12 50.50
N THR A 91 0.08 -19.51 49.23
CA THR A 91 1.25 -19.50 48.34
C THR A 91 1.03 -18.57 47.14
N CYS A 92 2.13 -18.21 46.49
CA CYS A 92 2.15 -17.42 45.27
C CYS A 92 3.36 -17.81 44.41
N VAL A 93 3.30 -17.51 43.12
CA VAL A 93 4.45 -17.61 42.23
C VAL A 93 4.59 -16.32 41.44
N TRP A 94 5.82 -15.85 41.29
CA TRP A 94 6.07 -14.66 40.48
C TRP A 94 5.96 -15.01 38.99
N VAL A 95 5.19 -14.22 38.25
CA VAL A 95 4.95 -14.37 36.81
C VAL A 95 5.23 -13.06 36.09
N LYS A 96 5.77 -13.17 34.87
CA LYS A 96 6.00 -12.02 33.98
C LYS A 96 4.73 -11.67 33.22
N SER A 97 4.62 -10.42 32.77
CA SER A 97 3.65 -10.07 31.73
C SER A 97 3.89 -10.94 30.49
N GLY A 98 2.82 -11.53 29.96
CA GLY A 98 2.84 -12.49 28.86
C GLY A 98 3.18 -13.94 29.25
N ALA A 99 3.69 -14.19 30.47
CA ALA A 99 4.03 -15.54 30.91
C ALA A 99 2.77 -16.36 31.24
N PRO A 100 2.82 -17.69 31.07
CA PRO A 100 1.74 -18.56 31.52
C PRO A 100 1.49 -18.42 33.03
N VAL A 101 0.22 -18.53 33.41
CA VAL A 101 -0.25 -18.45 34.79
C VAL A 101 -0.67 -19.87 35.23
N PRO A 102 -0.28 -20.35 36.43
CA PRO A 102 -0.71 -21.66 36.94
C PRO A 102 -2.22 -21.85 36.85
N ASN A 103 -2.67 -23.08 36.64
CA ASN A 103 -4.09 -23.41 36.39
C ASN A 103 -5.00 -23.10 37.58
N GLU A 104 -4.47 -23.15 38.79
CA GLU A 104 -5.19 -22.85 40.03
C GLU A 104 -5.25 -21.35 40.30
N ALA A 105 -4.27 -20.58 39.84
CA ALA A 105 -4.22 -19.13 40.10
C ALA A 105 -5.43 -18.41 39.50
N THR A 106 -6.06 -17.56 40.31
CA THR A 106 -7.30 -16.84 39.96
C THR A 106 -7.08 -15.34 39.78
N ALA A 107 -5.90 -14.82 40.12
CA ALA A 107 -5.49 -13.44 39.88
C ALA A 107 -3.97 -13.30 39.80
N VAL A 108 -3.50 -12.19 39.23
CA VAL A 108 -2.11 -11.73 39.33
C VAL A 108 -2.06 -10.33 39.97
N VAL A 109 -1.31 -10.20 41.06
CA VAL A 109 -1.14 -8.93 41.79
C VAL A 109 0.19 -8.29 41.40
N GLU A 110 0.17 -7.02 40.98
CA GLU A 110 1.38 -6.31 40.58
C GLU A 110 2.35 -6.14 41.75
N GLU A 111 3.66 -6.14 41.49
CA GLU A 111 4.69 -6.05 42.55
C GLU A 111 4.56 -4.79 43.41
N LYS A 112 4.10 -3.67 42.82
CA LYS A 112 3.82 -2.40 43.54
C LYS A 112 2.74 -2.54 44.62
N ASP A 113 1.84 -3.52 44.47
CA ASP A 113 0.75 -3.82 45.38
C ASP A 113 1.13 -4.97 46.34
N THR A 114 2.43 -5.26 46.46
CA THR A 114 2.99 -6.27 47.35
C THR A 114 4.15 -5.71 48.16
N LYS A 115 4.37 -6.26 49.35
CA LYS A 115 5.51 -5.92 50.20
C LYS A 115 6.30 -7.18 50.51
N ARG A 116 7.56 -7.24 50.09
CA ARG A 116 8.45 -8.37 50.42
C ARG A 116 8.78 -8.33 51.91
N ILE A 117 8.55 -9.44 52.61
CA ILE A 117 8.81 -9.57 54.02
C ILE A 117 10.00 -10.49 54.21
N LYS A 118 10.98 -10.03 54.98
CA LYS A 118 12.08 -10.87 55.48
C LYS A 118 11.61 -11.48 56.79
N PRO A 119 11.40 -12.81 56.88
CA PRO A 119 11.04 -13.43 58.15
C PRO A 119 12.16 -13.22 59.18
N ARG A 120 11.81 -13.16 60.46
CA ARG A 120 12.76 -13.02 61.60
C ARG A 120 13.61 -14.27 61.86
N LEU A 121 13.30 -15.39 61.20
CA LEU A 121 13.97 -16.68 61.35
C LEU A 121 14.77 -16.99 60.07
N ASN A 122 16.00 -17.50 60.23
CA ASN A 122 16.90 -17.99 59.17
C ASN A 122 16.24 -19.15 58.39
N ASN A 123 15.31 -18.85 57.50
CA ASN A 123 14.82 -19.77 56.48
C ASN A 123 14.96 -19.07 55.13
N ASP A 124 15.57 -19.74 54.15
CA ASP A 124 15.77 -19.26 52.77
C ASP A 124 14.46 -19.01 51.98
N LYS A 125 13.30 -19.09 52.64
CA LYS A 125 11.96 -18.92 52.05
C LYS A 125 11.59 -17.43 51.96
N VAL A 126 11.07 -17.05 50.80
CA VAL A 126 10.64 -15.67 50.52
C VAL A 126 9.14 -15.53 50.76
N TYR A 127 8.74 -14.50 51.51
CA TYR A 127 7.35 -14.14 51.74
C TYR A 127 7.02 -12.77 51.17
N ILE A 128 5.78 -12.61 50.71
CA ILE A 128 5.22 -11.32 50.31
C ILE A 128 3.89 -11.09 51.03
N GLU A 129 3.62 -9.86 51.40
CA GLU A 129 2.30 -9.41 51.84
C GLU A 129 1.59 -8.77 50.66
N ILE A 130 0.39 -9.26 50.36
CA ILE A 130 -0.50 -8.63 49.40
C ILE A 130 -1.17 -7.44 50.08
N MET A 131 -1.05 -6.24 49.50
CA MET A 131 -1.45 -4.98 50.15
C MET A 131 -2.94 -4.65 49.97
N SER A 132 -3.61 -5.27 49.00
CA SER A 132 -5.05 -5.08 48.74
C SER A 132 -5.71 -6.38 48.27
N LYS A 133 -6.99 -6.58 48.62
CA LYS A 133 -7.71 -7.80 48.24
C LYS A 133 -7.78 -7.95 46.71
N PRO A 134 -7.19 -9.01 46.12
CA PRO A 134 -7.23 -9.21 44.68
C PRO A 134 -8.65 -9.57 44.19
N GLN A 135 -8.95 -9.24 42.94
CA GLN A 135 -10.22 -9.59 42.28
C GLN A 135 -10.06 -10.81 41.36
N HIS A 136 -11.11 -11.61 41.21
CA HIS A 136 -11.09 -12.77 40.31
C HIS A 136 -10.85 -12.34 38.85
N GLY A 137 -9.92 -12.99 38.16
CA GLY A 137 -9.50 -12.64 36.79
C GLY A 137 -8.60 -11.41 36.69
N GLN A 138 -8.26 -10.76 37.81
CA GLN A 138 -7.39 -9.57 37.82
C GLN A 138 -6.06 -9.89 37.14
N ASN A 139 -5.70 -9.05 36.16
CA ASN A 139 -4.46 -9.15 35.40
C ASN A 139 -4.23 -10.53 34.72
N ILE A 140 -5.27 -11.29 34.40
CA ILE A 140 -5.17 -12.54 33.62
C ILE A 140 -5.81 -12.33 32.24
N ASN A 141 -5.12 -12.80 31.19
CA ASN A 141 -5.68 -12.99 29.86
C ASN A 141 -6.17 -14.45 29.73
N PRO A 142 -7.41 -14.68 29.28
CA PRO A 142 -7.90 -16.02 29.00
C PRO A 142 -7.17 -16.66 27.80
N ILE A 143 -7.37 -17.97 27.64
CA ILE A 143 -6.95 -18.70 26.43
C ILE A 143 -7.66 -18.10 25.21
N GLY A 144 -6.94 -17.92 24.11
CA GLY A 144 -7.50 -17.35 22.87
C GLY A 144 -7.88 -15.86 22.98
N TYR A 145 -7.30 -15.13 23.94
CA TYR A 145 -7.58 -13.70 24.12
C TYR A 145 -7.26 -12.83 22.88
N ASN A 146 -6.25 -13.22 22.10
CA ASN A 146 -5.89 -12.54 20.86
C ASN A 146 -6.64 -13.12 19.66
N VAL A 147 -6.56 -14.44 19.47
CA VAL A 147 -7.15 -15.20 18.36
C VAL A 147 -7.62 -16.54 18.91
N LYS A 148 -8.82 -16.98 18.54
CA LYS A 148 -9.31 -18.33 18.87
C LYS A 148 -8.85 -19.34 17.83
N LYS A 149 -8.73 -20.59 18.25
CA LYS A 149 -8.52 -21.70 17.32
C LYS A 149 -9.61 -21.69 16.23
N ASP A 150 -9.21 -21.98 15.00
CA ASP A 150 -10.07 -22.06 13.80
C ASP A 150 -10.65 -20.70 13.36
N GLU A 151 -10.24 -19.59 13.98
CA GLU A 151 -10.56 -18.24 13.53
C GLU A 151 -9.69 -17.85 12.31
N ILE A 152 -10.25 -17.10 11.37
CA ILE A 152 -9.50 -16.55 10.23
C ILE A 152 -8.53 -15.49 10.74
N ILE A 153 -7.22 -15.76 10.62
CA ILE A 153 -6.19 -14.78 10.98
C ILE A 153 -5.89 -13.83 9.84
N MET A 154 -6.00 -14.30 8.60
CA MET A 154 -5.78 -13.51 7.40
C MET A 154 -6.62 -14.00 6.25
N LYS A 155 -7.10 -13.04 5.45
CA LYS A 155 -7.94 -13.34 4.30
C LYS A 155 -7.08 -13.68 3.08
N LYS A 156 -7.59 -14.58 2.24
CA LYS A 156 -7.19 -14.74 0.84
C LYS A 156 -7.02 -13.35 0.22
N TYR A 157 -6.00 -13.20 -0.61
CA TYR A 157 -5.68 -11.96 -1.31
C TYR A 157 -5.11 -10.81 -0.46
N SER A 158 -4.74 -11.08 0.79
CA SER A 158 -3.97 -10.11 1.59
C SER A 158 -2.50 -10.14 1.21
N ARG A 159 -1.89 -8.95 1.07
CA ARG A 159 -0.43 -8.82 0.96
C ARG A 159 0.22 -9.05 2.32
N ILE A 160 1.29 -9.84 2.34
CA ILE A 160 2.02 -10.21 3.55
C ILE A 160 3.11 -9.15 3.83
N GLY A 161 2.90 -8.31 4.84
CA GLY A 161 3.89 -7.39 5.38
C GLY A 161 4.51 -7.87 6.71
N PRO A 162 5.26 -7.02 7.42
CA PRO A 162 5.90 -7.41 8.69
C PRO A 162 4.90 -7.84 9.76
N GLU A 163 3.79 -7.13 9.88
CA GLU A 163 2.74 -7.43 10.85
C GLU A 163 2.04 -8.75 10.53
N GLU A 164 1.73 -8.98 9.25
CA GLU A 164 1.11 -10.20 8.75
C GLU A 164 2.02 -11.42 8.96
N MET A 165 3.33 -11.29 8.67
CA MET A 165 4.32 -12.35 8.94
C MET A 165 4.41 -12.69 10.42
N GLY A 166 4.39 -11.69 11.31
CA GLY A 166 4.39 -11.91 12.75
C GLY A 166 3.16 -12.70 13.21
N VAL A 167 1.98 -12.40 12.67
CA VAL A 167 0.73 -13.11 13.01
C VAL A 167 0.69 -14.54 12.44
N LEU A 168 1.22 -14.76 11.23
CA LEU A 168 1.41 -16.10 10.67
C LEU A 168 2.29 -16.97 11.57
N ALA A 169 3.46 -16.44 11.94
CA ALA A 169 4.41 -17.12 12.81
C ALA A 169 3.77 -17.44 14.17
N ALA A 170 3.04 -16.47 14.74
CA ALA A 170 2.35 -16.63 16.01
C ALA A 170 1.27 -17.72 16.00
N SER A 171 0.68 -17.99 14.83
CA SER A 171 -0.35 -19.02 14.63
C SER A 171 0.24 -20.41 14.38
N GLY A 172 1.57 -20.56 14.41
CA GLY A 172 2.26 -21.82 14.14
C GLY A 172 2.24 -22.22 12.68
N CYS A 173 2.05 -21.26 11.77
CA CYS A 173 2.27 -21.52 10.35
C CYS A 173 3.78 -21.67 10.13
N LYS A 174 4.18 -22.63 9.29
CA LYS A 174 5.57 -22.78 8.78
C LYS A 174 5.69 -22.22 7.38
N GLU A 175 4.67 -22.56 6.59
CA GLU A 175 4.53 -22.25 5.19
C GLU A 175 3.14 -21.68 4.94
N VAL A 176 3.00 -20.93 3.86
CA VAL A 176 1.75 -20.32 3.42
C VAL A 176 1.59 -20.49 1.92
N VAL A 177 0.36 -20.71 1.49
CA VAL A 177 0.02 -20.77 0.06
C VAL A 177 -0.17 -19.34 -0.44
N VAL A 178 0.68 -18.93 -1.38
CA VAL A 178 0.66 -17.61 -1.99
C VAL A 178 0.41 -17.72 -3.49
N ALA A 179 -0.06 -16.63 -4.09
CA ALA A 179 -0.13 -16.51 -5.54
C ALA A 179 1.28 -16.54 -6.13
N GLN A 180 1.45 -17.26 -7.23
CA GLN A 180 2.69 -17.26 -7.99
C GLN A 180 3.05 -15.82 -8.43
N GLN A 181 4.34 -15.47 -8.48
CA GLN A 181 4.73 -14.14 -8.96
C GLN A 181 4.43 -13.97 -10.46
N LEU A 182 4.04 -12.75 -10.86
CA LEU A 182 3.87 -12.38 -12.26
C LEU A 182 5.24 -12.37 -12.96
N SER A 183 5.31 -12.97 -14.16
CA SER A 183 6.47 -12.83 -15.04
C SER A 183 6.32 -11.57 -15.90
N ILE A 184 7.18 -10.58 -15.69
CA ILE A 184 7.12 -9.26 -16.32
C ILE A 184 8.41 -9.01 -17.09
N GLY A 185 8.32 -8.58 -18.34
CA GLY A 185 9.47 -8.19 -19.16
C GLY A 185 9.46 -6.70 -19.46
N VAL A 186 10.63 -6.06 -19.50
CA VAL A 186 10.78 -4.64 -19.88
C VAL A 186 11.69 -4.53 -21.09
N LEU A 187 11.18 -3.94 -22.18
CA LEU A 187 11.88 -3.78 -23.46
C LEU A 187 11.86 -2.31 -23.91
N SER A 188 13.01 -1.76 -24.29
CA SER A 188 13.09 -0.42 -24.88
C SER A 188 13.20 -0.50 -26.40
N ILE A 189 12.36 0.23 -27.12
CA ILE A 189 12.30 0.28 -28.58
C ILE A 189 12.75 1.67 -29.05
N GLY A 190 13.82 1.76 -29.82
CA GLY A 190 14.29 3.01 -30.40
C GLY A 190 15.60 2.87 -31.18
N ASN A 191 15.72 3.62 -32.28
CA ASN A 191 16.90 3.61 -33.15
C ASN A 191 18.10 4.35 -32.55
N ASN A 192 17.85 5.26 -31.61
CA ASN A 192 18.82 6.23 -31.10
C ASN A 192 19.08 6.05 -29.59
N LEU A 193 18.99 4.81 -29.11
CA LEU A 193 19.21 4.46 -27.71
C LEU A 193 20.56 3.76 -27.52
N GLU A 194 21.25 4.08 -26.43
CA GLU A 194 22.51 3.43 -26.05
C GLU A 194 22.51 3.06 -24.56
N GLU A 195 23.29 2.05 -24.19
CA GLU A 195 23.45 1.66 -22.78
C GLU A 195 24.23 2.75 -21.98
N PRO A 196 23.79 3.08 -20.75
CA PRO A 196 24.51 4.01 -19.89
C PRO A 196 25.99 3.67 -19.70
N GLY A 197 26.84 4.69 -19.89
CA GLY A 197 28.30 4.63 -19.76
C GLY A 197 29.07 4.07 -20.94
N LYS A 198 28.40 3.75 -22.06
CA LYS A 198 29.06 3.73 -23.36
C LYS A 198 29.12 5.15 -23.95
N PRO A 199 30.11 5.49 -24.78
CA PRO A 199 30.14 6.79 -25.46
C PRO A 199 28.89 7.01 -26.34
N LEU A 200 28.19 8.14 -26.18
CA LEU A 200 27.08 8.50 -27.06
C LEU A 200 27.58 8.83 -28.47
N LYS A 201 26.89 8.28 -29.48
CA LYS A 201 27.03 8.67 -30.88
C LYS A 201 26.18 9.91 -31.16
N LEU A 202 26.47 10.61 -32.27
CA LEU A 202 25.64 11.74 -32.72
C LEU A 202 24.20 11.28 -32.91
N GLY A 203 23.24 12.04 -32.38
CA GLY A 203 21.81 11.70 -32.45
C GLY A 203 21.34 10.65 -31.43
N TYR A 204 22.21 10.11 -30.56
CA TYR A 204 21.82 9.10 -29.56
C TYR A 204 21.60 9.69 -28.16
N VAL A 205 20.74 9.03 -27.39
CA VAL A 205 20.53 9.25 -25.95
C VAL A 205 20.65 7.94 -25.18
N TYR A 206 20.87 8.01 -23.86
CA TYR A 206 20.91 6.80 -23.03
C TYR A 206 19.50 6.22 -22.81
N ASP A 207 19.38 4.89 -22.80
CA ASP A 207 18.17 4.22 -22.33
C ASP A 207 18.05 4.32 -20.80
N ILE A 208 17.19 5.23 -20.37
CA ILE A 208 16.89 5.47 -18.97
C ILE A 208 15.55 4.86 -18.54
N ASN A 209 14.64 4.63 -19.48
CA ASN A 209 13.27 4.21 -19.17
C ASN A 209 13.25 2.79 -18.61
N ARG A 210 14.02 1.88 -19.22
CA ARG A 210 14.12 0.49 -18.77
C ARG A 210 14.59 0.41 -17.33
N LEU A 211 15.63 1.18 -16.96
CA LEU A 211 16.15 1.22 -15.60
C LEU A 211 15.15 1.84 -14.60
N ILE A 212 14.45 2.91 -14.98
CA ILE A 212 13.37 3.49 -14.18
C ILE A 212 12.24 2.47 -13.94
N LEU A 213 11.84 1.73 -14.98
CA LEU A 213 10.74 0.76 -14.86
C LEU A 213 11.14 -0.47 -14.06
N ILE A 214 12.32 -1.05 -14.29
CA ILE A 214 12.83 -2.20 -13.53
C ILE A 214 12.98 -1.83 -12.05
N SER A 215 13.55 -0.66 -11.74
CA SER A 215 13.66 -0.19 -10.35
C SER A 215 12.31 0.13 -9.73
N LEU A 216 11.35 0.67 -10.50
CA LEU A 216 9.98 0.90 -10.03
C LEU A 216 9.24 -0.41 -9.72
N LEU A 217 9.44 -1.45 -10.52
CA LEU A 217 8.91 -2.80 -10.27
C LEU A 217 9.53 -3.40 -9.01
N LYS A 218 10.86 -3.34 -8.87
CA LYS A 218 11.58 -3.76 -7.64
C LYS A 218 11.05 -3.02 -6.41
N ASN A 219 10.80 -1.71 -6.50
CA ASN A 219 10.21 -0.90 -5.42
C ASN A 219 8.79 -1.30 -5.01
N ASN A 220 8.09 -2.09 -5.83
CA ASN A 220 6.74 -2.57 -5.55
C ASN A 220 6.71 -4.10 -5.33
N ASP A 221 7.86 -4.71 -5.05
CA ASP A 221 8.08 -6.16 -4.87
C ASP A 221 7.70 -7.01 -6.08
N PHE A 222 7.84 -6.46 -7.29
CA PHE A 222 7.72 -7.19 -8.54
C PHE A 222 9.10 -7.45 -9.14
N SER A 223 9.37 -8.72 -9.45
CA SER A 223 10.52 -9.13 -10.26
C SER A 223 10.25 -8.84 -11.73
N SER A 224 11.29 -8.49 -12.48
CA SER A 224 11.18 -8.28 -13.92
C SER A 224 12.40 -8.80 -14.66
N LEU A 225 12.19 -9.22 -15.90
CA LEU A 225 13.21 -9.60 -16.86
C LEU A 225 13.58 -8.38 -17.71
N ASP A 226 14.87 -8.07 -17.71
CA ASP A 226 15.46 -7.06 -18.56
C ASP A 226 15.64 -7.62 -19.99
N LEU A 227 14.86 -7.10 -20.94
CA LEU A 227 14.89 -7.55 -22.34
C LEU A 227 15.77 -6.64 -23.23
N GLY A 228 16.41 -5.62 -22.66
CA GLY A 228 17.35 -4.75 -23.36
C GLY A 228 16.71 -3.73 -24.30
N ILE A 229 17.47 -3.36 -25.34
CA ILE A 229 17.15 -2.34 -26.34
C ILE A 229 16.97 -3.02 -27.71
N VAL A 230 15.94 -2.64 -28.45
CA VAL A 230 15.70 -3.08 -29.83
C VAL A 230 15.53 -1.88 -30.77
N ASN A 231 16.09 -1.98 -31.97
CA ASN A 231 15.91 -0.98 -33.02
C ASN A 231 14.45 -0.96 -33.49
N ASN A 232 13.96 0.20 -33.90
CA ASN A 232 12.61 0.41 -34.42
C ASN A 232 12.48 -0.05 -35.89
N ILE A 233 12.84 -1.31 -36.14
CA ILE A 233 12.73 -1.98 -37.45
C ILE A 233 11.76 -3.15 -37.29
N SER A 234 10.82 -3.30 -38.22
CA SER A 234 9.70 -4.25 -38.13
C SER A 234 10.15 -5.67 -37.77
N SER A 235 11.15 -6.19 -38.48
CA SER A 235 11.68 -7.55 -38.29
C SER A 235 12.29 -7.76 -36.90
N PHE A 236 13.05 -6.78 -36.39
CA PHE A 236 13.66 -6.87 -35.06
C PHE A 236 12.62 -6.74 -33.95
N ILE A 237 11.64 -5.83 -34.08
CA ILE A 237 10.56 -5.68 -33.11
C ILE A 237 9.76 -6.97 -33.02
N ARG A 238 9.33 -7.53 -34.15
CA ARG A 238 8.56 -8.78 -34.21
C ARG A 238 9.30 -9.91 -33.48
N LYS A 239 10.55 -10.17 -33.85
CA LYS A 239 11.36 -11.23 -33.24
C LYS A 239 11.51 -11.06 -31.72
N ASN A 240 11.82 -9.85 -31.26
CA ASN A 240 12.04 -9.61 -29.83
C ASN A 240 10.73 -9.69 -29.02
N ILE A 241 9.60 -9.23 -29.58
CA ILE A 241 8.29 -9.38 -28.93
C ILE A 241 7.93 -10.86 -28.84
N GLU A 242 8.12 -11.64 -29.90
CA GLU A 242 7.86 -13.08 -29.90
C GLU A 242 8.68 -13.80 -28.81
N GLU A 243 10.00 -13.59 -28.81
CA GLU A 243 10.90 -14.16 -27.78
C GLU A 243 10.51 -13.72 -26.36
N ALA A 244 10.07 -12.47 -26.19
CA ALA A 244 9.64 -11.95 -24.91
C ALA A 244 8.33 -12.60 -24.44
N LEU A 245 7.30 -12.68 -25.28
CA LEU A 245 5.99 -13.22 -24.92
C LEU A 245 6.04 -14.73 -24.61
N HIS A 246 7.05 -15.45 -25.09
CA HIS A 246 7.35 -16.81 -24.65
C HIS A 246 7.90 -16.89 -23.23
N LYS A 247 8.61 -15.86 -22.74
CA LYS A 247 9.26 -15.83 -21.43
C LYS A 247 8.41 -15.16 -20.35
N VAL A 248 7.56 -14.19 -20.73
CA VAL A 248 6.81 -13.35 -19.79
C VAL A 248 5.32 -13.39 -20.03
N ASP A 249 4.54 -13.08 -18.98
CA ASP A 249 3.08 -12.95 -19.08
C ASP A 249 2.66 -11.52 -19.38
N ILE A 250 3.51 -10.57 -19.00
CA ILE A 250 3.29 -9.14 -19.19
C ILE A 250 4.55 -8.53 -19.80
N LEU A 251 4.43 -7.97 -20.99
CA LEU A 251 5.48 -7.23 -21.68
C LEU A 251 5.23 -5.74 -21.55
N VAL A 252 6.17 -5.01 -20.97
CA VAL A 252 6.16 -3.56 -20.91
C VAL A 252 7.16 -3.02 -21.92
N THR A 253 6.69 -2.26 -22.90
CA THR A 253 7.55 -1.62 -23.89
C THR A 253 7.64 -0.12 -23.64
N THR A 254 8.79 0.48 -23.97
CA THR A 254 8.94 1.95 -24.02
C THR A 254 9.49 2.37 -25.36
N GLY A 255 9.10 3.54 -25.87
CA GLY A 255 9.63 4.03 -27.15
C GLY A 255 8.64 4.88 -27.93
N PHE A 256 8.65 4.74 -29.25
CA PHE A 256 7.58 5.26 -30.09
C PHE A 256 6.29 4.57 -29.64
N ALA A 257 5.38 5.35 -29.06
CA ALA A 257 4.03 4.95 -28.73
C ALA A 257 3.19 6.09 -29.29
N ASN A 258 2.70 5.97 -30.52
CA ASN A 258 1.89 7.00 -31.17
C ASN A 258 0.93 6.36 -32.21
N ASP A 259 0.20 7.18 -32.96
CA ASP A 259 -0.86 6.72 -33.87
C ASP A 259 -0.35 6.28 -35.25
N LYS A 260 0.92 6.55 -35.56
CA LYS A 260 1.62 6.08 -36.77
C LYS A 260 2.68 5.02 -36.46
N ASP A 261 2.55 4.42 -35.27
CA ASP A 261 3.54 3.53 -34.68
C ASP A 261 3.46 2.13 -35.28
N LEU A 262 4.63 1.61 -35.66
CA LEU A 262 4.80 0.26 -36.19
C LEU A 262 4.39 -0.80 -35.15
N LEU A 263 4.55 -0.50 -33.86
CA LEU A 263 4.26 -1.44 -32.78
C LEU A 263 2.79 -1.86 -32.74
N LYS A 264 1.84 -0.92 -32.84
CA LYS A 264 0.40 -1.24 -32.84
C LYS A 264 0.04 -2.13 -34.03
N LYS A 265 0.63 -1.84 -35.20
CA LYS A 265 0.46 -2.63 -36.42
C LYS A 265 1.00 -4.05 -36.25
N ILE A 266 2.24 -4.20 -35.76
CA ILE A 266 2.85 -5.49 -35.46
C ILE A 266 2.01 -6.29 -34.45
N LEU A 267 1.54 -5.65 -33.38
CA LEU A 267 0.72 -6.32 -32.37
C LEU A 267 -0.57 -6.90 -32.99
N VAL A 268 -1.26 -6.14 -33.84
CA VAL A 268 -2.50 -6.62 -34.48
C VAL A 268 -2.22 -7.65 -35.57
N GLU A 269 -1.29 -7.36 -36.48
CA GLU A 269 -1.05 -8.18 -37.68
C GLU A 269 -0.24 -9.45 -37.41
N ASP A 270 0.78 -9.38 -36.55
CA ASP A 270 1.68 -10.51 -36.31
C ASP A 270 1.33 -11.34 -35.06
N PHE A 271 0.61 -10.73 -34.10
CA PHE A 271 0.29 -11.37 -32.82
C PHE A 271 -1.23 -11.48 -32.55
N GLU A 272 -2.06 -11.10 -33.52
CA GLU A 272 -3.53 -11.08 -33.39
C GLU A 272 -4.00 -10.39 -32.09
N ALA A 273 -3.28 -9.33 -31.69
CA ALA A 273 -3.53 -8.68 -30.41
C ALA A 273 -4.80 -7.83 -30.47
N ALA A 274 -5.66 -8.01 -29.48
CA ALA A 274 -6.76 -7.09 -29.21
C ALA A 274 -6.20 -5.84 -28.50
N ILE A 275 -6.33 -4.67 -29.15
CA ILE A 275 -6.02 -3.37 -28.53
C ILE A 275 -7.25 -2.90 -27.78
N HIS A 276 -7.13 -2.78 -26.46
CA HIS A 276 -8.21 -2.33 -25.58
C HIS A 276 -8.33 -0.81 -25.57
N PHE A 277 -7.18 -0.13 -25.55
CA PHE A 277 -7.09 1.29 -25.85
C PHE A 277 -5.70 1.62 -26.41
N GLY A 278 -5.67 2.46 -27.45
CA GLY A 278 -4.43 2.99 -28.03
C GLY A 278 -4.07 4.40 -27.57
N ASN A 279 -4.99 5.09 -26.89
CA ASN A 279 -4.81 6.44 -26.37
C ASN A 279 -5.68 6.68 -25.13
N VAL A 280 -5.17 7.48 -24.19
CA VAL A 280 -5.86 7.93 -22.98
C VAL A 280 -5.84 9.46 -22.88
N ASN A 281 -6.94 10.06 -22.47
CA ASN A 281 -7.12 11.50 -22.34
C ASN A 281 -6.43 12.06 -21.08
N ILE A 282 -5.11 11.97 -21.01
CA ILE A 282 -4.29 12.47 -19.89
C ILE A 282 -3.06 13.23 -20.37
N LYS A 283 -2.46 14.00 -19.46
CA LYS A 283 -1.16 14.64 -19.65
C LYS A 283 -0.26 14.45 -18.41
N PRO A 284 0.99 13.99 -18.57
CA PRO A 284 1.50 13.28 -19.74
C PRO A 284 0.83 11.89 -19.88
N GLY A 285 1.09 11.17 -20.99
CA GLY A 285 0.65 9.78 -21.15
C GLY A 285 -0.43 9.52 -22.22
N LYS A 286 -0.66 10.46 -23.16
CA LYS A 286 -1.70 10.33 -24.21
C LYS A 286 -1.66 8.96 -24.89
N SER A 287 -0.48 8.51 -25.29
CA SER A 287 -0.31 7.37 -26.17
C SER A 287 -0.07 6.04 -25.46
N THR A 288 -0.42 5.97 -24.18
CA THR A 288 -0.39 4.70 -23.44
C THR A 288 -1.31 3.72 -24.14
N THR A 289 -0.78 2.54 -24.49
CA THR A 289 -1.53 1.49 -25.18
C THR A 289 -1.57 0.23 -24.33
N LEU A 290 -2.75 -0.39 -24.22
CA LEU A 290 -2.94 -1.69 -23.58
C LEU A 290 -3.50 -2.67 -24.62
N ALA A 291 -2.83 -3.81 -24.74
CA ALA A 291 -3.23 -4.88 -25.66
C ALA A 291 -3.11 -6.25 -25.01
N THR A 292 -3.87 -7.22 -25.53
CA THR A 292 -3.76 -8.63 -25.17
C THR A 292 -3.65 -9.50 -26.40
N CYS A 293 -2.78 -10.50 -26.38
CA CYS A 293 -2.66 -11.52 -27.42
C CYS A 293 -2.67 -12.92 -26.81
N LYS A 294 -2.80 -13.97 -27.64
CA LYS A 294 -2.70 -15.37 -27.19
C LYS A 294 -1.44 -16.00 -27.75
N ILE A 295 -0.56 -16.48 -26.86
CA ILE A 295 0.64 -17.24 -27.22
C ILE A 295 0.55 -18.61 -26.54
N ASN A 296 0.64 -19.68 -27.33
CA ASN A 296 0.50 -21.06 -26.86
C ASN A 296 -0.78 -21.29 -26.02
N GLY A 297 -1.90 -20.68 -26.44
CA GLY A 297 -3.19 -20.76 -25.75
C GLY A 297 -3.30 -19.91 -24.46
N LYS A 298 -2.22 -19.27 -24.00
CA LYS A 298 -2.21 -18.40 -22.82
C LYS A 298 -2.35 -16.94 -23.23
N ILE A 299 -3.21 -16.20 -22.54
CA ILE A 299 -3.34 -14.74 -22.73
C ILE A 299 -2.08 -14.06 -22.20
N LYS A 300 -1.53 -13.15 -23.00
CA LYS A 300 -0.38 -12.30 -22.71
C LYS A 300 -0.80 -10.85 -22.78
N ILE A 301 -0.26 -10.00 -21.91
CA ILE A 301 -0.59 -8.58 -21.85
C ILE A 301 0.61 -7.76 -22.34
N VAL A 302 0.35 -6.79 -23.20
CA VAL A 302 1.36 -5.83 -23.66
C VAL A 302 0.94 -4.42 -23.25
N LEU A 303 1.79 -3.74 -22.48
CA LEU A 303 1.58 -2.35 -22.09
C LEU A 303 2.68 -1.48 -22.71
N CYS A 304 2.29 -0.61 -23.64
CA CYS A 304 3.23 0.26 -24.36
C CYS A 304 3.21 1.66 -23.75
N LEU A 305 4.39 2.15 -23.35
CA LEU A 305 4.61 3.44 -22.71
C LEU A 305 5.44 4.36 -23.61
N SER A 306 5.34 5.67 -23.37
CA SER A 306 6.13 6.67 -24.09
C SER A 306 7.63 6.51 -23.85
N GLY A 307 8.46 6.78 -24.87
CA GLY A 307 9.90 6.93 -24.75
C GLY A 307 10.36 8.13 -23.90
N ASN A 308 9.45 9.03 -23.51
CA ASN A 308 9.76 10.10 -22.56
C ASN A 308 9.80 9.56 -21.11
N PRO A 309 10.88 9.78 -20.34
CA PRO A 309 11.08 9.15 -19.03
C PRO A 309 10.08 9.58 -17.96
N VAL A 310 9.72 10.87 -17.92
CA VAL A 310 8.72 11.38 -16.98
C VAL A 310 7.36 10.79 -17.31
N THR A 311 7.05 10.66 -18.60
CA THR A 311 5.80 10.05 -19.07
C THR A 311 5.73 8.56 -18.77
N ALA A 312 6.80 7.81 -19.06
CA ALA A 312 6.89 6.37 -18.77
C ALA A 312 6.72 6.10 -17.28
N PHE A 313 7.41 6.87 -16.42
CA PHE A 313 7.30 6.74 -14.97
C PHE A 313 5.87 7.00 -14.48
N ILE A 314 5.25 8.11 -14.91
CA ILE A 314 3.88 8.46 -14.51
C ILE A 314 2.88 7.41 -15.02
N ALA A 315 2.98 7.00 -16.29
CA ALA A 315 2.10 6.01 -16.87
C ALA A 315 2.26 4.63 -16.19
N ALA A 316 3.47 4.23 -15.84
CA ALA A 316 3.68 3.00 -15.07
C ALA A 316 3.05 3.07 -13.66
N GLN A 317 3.12 4.23 -13.00
CA GLN A 317 2.48 4.43 -11.70
C GLN A 317 0.94 4.35 -11.75
N VAL A 318 0.35 4.71 -12.89
CA VAL A 318 -1.10 4.84 -13.11
C VAL A 318 -1.73 3.61 -13.76
N PHE A 319 -1.01 2.93 -14.66
CA PHE A 319 -1.53 1.79 -15.40
C PHE A 319 -0.83 0.49 -15.01
N LEU A 320 0.51 0.44 -15.09
CA LEU A 320 1.28 -0.79 -14.82
C LEU A 320 1.09 -1.27 -13.38
N LEU A 321 1.35 -0.44 -12.37
CA LEU A 321 1.25 -0.90 -10.97
C LEU A 321 -0.17 -1.31 -10.56
N PRO A 322 -1.24 -0.58 -10.93
CA PRO A 322 -2.61 -1.05 -10.68
C PRO A 322 -2.95 -2.37 -11.39
N LEU A 323 -2.52 -2.55 -12.64
CA LEU A 323 -2.68 -3.79 -13.40
C LEU A 323 -2.05 -4.97 -12.64
N LEU A 324 -0.78 -4.84 -12.28
CA LEU A 324 -0.03 -5.89 -11.60
C LEU A 324 -0.62 -6.24 -10.23
N ARG A 325 -1.01 -5.23 -9.45
CA ARG A 325 -1.64 -5.45 -8.13
C ARG A 325 -2.97 -6.19 -8.26
N LYS A 326 -3.79 -5.83 -9.26
CA LYS A 326 -5.07 -6.48 -9.47
C LYS A 326 -4.90 -7.92 -9.99
N MET A 327 -4.00 -8.16 -10.94
CA MET A 327 -3.69 -9.50 -11.47
C MET A 327 -3.05 -10.44 -10.44
N SER A 328 -2.22 -9.91 -9.54
CA SER A 328 -1.67 -10.67 -8.40
C SER A 328 -2.72 -10.97 -7.32
N GLY A 329 -3.96 -10.57 -7.53
CA GLY A 329 -5.05 -10.76 -6.59
C GLY A 329 -5.00 -9.78 -5.41
N ASN A 330 -4.14 -8.77 -5.39
CA ASN A 330 -4.05 -7.81 -4.28
C ASN A 330 -5.21 -6.80 -4.31
N ILE A 331 -6.41 -7.29 -4.00
CA ILE A 331 -7.68 -6.56 -4.12
C ILE A 331 -7.93 -5.55 -3.00
N TYR A 332 -7.13 -5.59 -1.92
CA TYR A 332 -7.29 -4.70 -0.76
C TYR A 332 -6.43 -3.45 -0.82
N THR A 333 -5.52 -3.32 -1.80
CA THR A 333 -4.61 -2.17 -1.91
C THR A 333 -4.92 -1.28 -3.11
N GLU A 334 -5.75 -0.26 -2.92
CA GLU A 334 -5.78 0.90 -3.80
C GLU A 334 -4.93 2.02 -3.19
N LYS A 335 -4.16 2.76 -4.01
CA LYS A 335 -3.43 3.93 -3.51
C LYS A 335 -4.44 4.94 -2.93
N PRO A 336 -4.12 5.59 -1.80
CA PRO A 336 -5.01 6.56 -1.20
C PRO A 336 -4.94 7.87 -1.96
N TYR A 337 -6.04 8.61 -1.93
CA TYR A 337 -6.07 10.01 -2.34
C TYR A 337 -5.98 10.86 -1.08
N VAL A 338 -5.05 11.82 -1.10
CA VAL A 338 -4.90 12.81 -0.03
C VAL A 338 -5.29 14.16 -0.62
N PRO A 339 -6.20 14.93 0.01
CA PRO A 339 -6.50 16.29 -0.42
C PRO A 339 -5.26 17.17 -0.20
N VAL A 340 -4.87 17.92 -1.23
CA VAL A 340 -3.66 18.76 -1.23
C VAL A 340 -3.97 20.17 -1.69
N TYR A 341 -3.32 21.17 -1.09
CA TYR A 341 -3.30 22.53 -1.61
C TYR A 341 -2.12 22.74 -2.54
N VAL A 342 -2.41 23.20 -3.76
CA VAL A 342 -1.39 23.57 -4.75
C VAL A 342 -1.01 25.04 -4.52
N ASN A 343 0.25 25.29 -4.15
CA ASN A 343 0.73 26.65 -3.88
C ASN A 343 1.07 27.44 -5.15
N ASP A 344 1.49 26.75 -6.22
CA ASP A 344 1.95 27.38 -7.45
C ASP A 344 0.79 27.57 -8.44
N PRO A 345 0.64 28.77 -9.06
CA PRO A 345 -0.36 28.99 -10.09
C PRO A 345 -0.08 28.13 -11.32
N PHE A 346 -1.15 27.61 -11.95
CA PHE A 346 -1.03 26.76 -13.14
C PHE A 346 -2.10 27.03 -14.17
N ILE A 347 -1.74 26.80 -15.44
CA ILE A 347 -2.67 26.86 -16.56
C ILE A 347 -3.36 25.51 -16.67
N GLN A 348 -4.69 25.50 -16.51
CA GLN A 348 -5.50 24.30 -16.74
C GLN A 348 -5.42 23.87 -18.20
N HIS A 349 -5.14 22.60 -18.42
CA HIS A 349 -5.09 21.97 -19.73
C HIS A 349 -6.46 21.36 -20.06
N HIS A 350 -6.78 21.17 -21.34
CA HIS A 350 -8.02 20.49 -21.77
C HIS A 350 -8.08 19.01 -21.38
N ARG A 351 -6.98 18.45 -20.86
CA ARG A 351 -6.88 17.08 -20.34
C ARG A 351 -6.46 17.13 -18.88
N PRO A 352 -6.94 16.21 -18.03
CA PRO A 352 -6.41 16.03 -16.69
C PRO A 352 -4.89 15.91 -16.73
N ARG A 353 -4.22 16.55 -15.76
CA ARG A 353 -2.76 16.59 -15.71
C ARG A 353 -2.23 15.90 -14.46
N LEU A 354 -1.32 14.95 -14.65
CA LEU A 354 -0.58 14.28 -13.58
C LEU A 354 0.80 14.90 -13.42
N VAL A 355 1.20 15.20 -12.18
CA VAL A 355 2.46 15.89 -11.87
C VAL A 355 3.10 15.27 -10.62
N CYS A 356 4.39 14.91 -10.72
CA CYS A 356 5.18 14.48 -9.57
C CYS A 356 5.48 15.68 -8.66
N THR A 357 5.31 15.51 -7.35
CA THR A 357 5.52 16.59 -6.37
C THR A 357 6.14 16.05 -5.07
N TYR A 358 6.58 16.98 -4.23
CA TYR A 358 6.86 16.73 -2.84
C TYR A 358 5.75 17.30 -1.95
N LEU A 359 5.12 16.46 -1.14
CA LEU A 359 4.14 16.86 -0.14
C LEU A 359 4.83 17.08 1.20
N LYS A 360 4.49 18.21 1.83
CA LYS A 360 4.81 18.49 3.24
C LYS A 360 3.55 18.95 3.96
N TRP A 361 3.37 18.45 5.18
CA TRP A 361 2.27 18.84 6.05
C TRP A 361 2.60 20.16 6.73
N SER A 362 1.63 21.06 6.76
CA SER A 362 1.79 22.32 7.48
C SER A 362 1.42 22.17 8.94
N ASP A 363 2.33 22.58 9.83
CA ASP A 363 2.10 22.61 11.28
C ASP A 363 0.99 23.59 11.70
N LYS A 364 0.61 24.54 10.83
CA LYS A 364 -0.39 25.58 11.14
C LYS A 364 -1.82 25.13 10.85
N ASP A 365 -2.03 24.50 9.69
CA ASP A 365 -3.39 24.24 9.18
C ASP A 365 -3.72 22.75 9.05
N ASN A 366 -2.77 21.86 9.40
CA ASN A 366 -2.92 20.40 9.37
C ASN A 366 -3.24 19.80 7.98
N VAL A 367 -3.01 20.54 6.89
CA VAL A 367 -3.21 20.08 5.50
C VAL A 367 -1.87 19.88 4.78
N ALA A 368 -1.85 18.90 3.87
CA ALA A 368 -0.74 18.67 2.95
C ALA A 368 -0.67 19.76 1.88
N ARG A 369 0.54 20.29 1.65
CA ARG A 369 0.82 21.30 0.63
C ARG A 369 1.86 20.78 -0.36
N THR A 370 1.72 21.18 -1.61
CA THR A 370 2.66 20.84 -2.68
C THR A 370 3.85 21.78 -2.67
N PHE A 371 5.04 21.24 -2.88
CA PHE A 371 6.27 22.03 -3.01
C PHE A 371 6.99 21.67 -4.32
N SER A 372 7.54 22.69 -4.98
CA SER A 372 8.57 22.51 -5.99
C SER A 372 9.87 22.12 -5.31
N MET A 373 10.48 21.01 -5.73
CA MET A 373 11.84 20.66 -5.26
C MET A 373 12.87 21.71 -5.69
N GLY A 374 12.57 22.49 -6.74
CA GLY A 374 13.37 23.63 -7.16
C GLY A 374 13.59 24.67 -6.04
N ASN A 375 12.63 24.85 -5.15
CA ASN A 375 12.78 25.76 -4.01
C ASN A 375 13.64 25.21 -2.86
N LEU A 376 13.81 23.88 -2.76
CA LEU A 376 14.70 23.23 -1.77
C LEU A 376 16.17 23.20 -2.23
N LEU A 377 16.41 23.16 -3.55
CA LEU A 377 17.75 23.13 -4.17
C LEU A 377 18.17 24.46 -4.82
N LYS A 378 17.46 25.58 -4.56
CA LYS A 378 17.68 26.90 -5.22
C LYS A 378 17.68 26.84 -6.77
N MET A 379 16.94 25.91 -7.36
CA MET A 379 16.69 25.88 -8.80
C MET A 379 15.33 26.51 -9.09
N SER A 380 15.30 27.67 -9.77
CA SER A 380 14.05 28.26 -10.24
C SER A 380 13.32 27.27 -11.16
N GLY A 381 12.17 26.77 -10.72
CA GLY A 381 11.50 25.68 -11.41
C GLY A 381 9.98 25.68 -11.16
N ASN A 382 9.23 25.93 -12.24
CA ASN A 382 7.79 25.70 -12.30
C ASN A 382 7.54 24.17 -12.25
N ILE A 383 6.78 23.69 -11.25
CA ILE A 383 6.45 22.25 -11.06
C ILE A 383 5.71 21.62 -12.24
N PHE A 384 5.11 22.45 -13.09
CA PHE A 384 4.37 22.03 -14.27
C PHE A 384 5.26 21.90 -15.53
N LYS A 385 6.59 21.88 -15.39
CA LYS A 385 7.49 21.47 -16.48
C LYS A 385 7.80 19.99 -16.36
N ASP A 386 7.57 19.23 -17.44
CA ASP A 386 7.81 17.78 -17.50
C ASP A 386 9.31 17.50 -17.73
N ARG A 387 10.17 17.87 -16.76
CA ARG A 387 11.63 17.65 -16.78
C ARG A 387 12.03 16.48 -15.91
N LEU A 388 13.05 15.73 -16.34
CA LEU A 388 13.58 14.59 -15.58
C LEU A 388 14.07 14.99 -14.17
N CYS A 389 14.67 16.16 -14.02
CA CYS A 389 15.10 16.65 -12.71
C CYS A 389 13.94 16.92 -11.73
N ASN A 390 12.70 17.04 -12.21
CA ASN A 390 11.55 17.37 -11.37
C ASN A 390 10.91 16.13 -10.71
N ILE A 391 11.24 14.90 -11.16
CA ILE A 391 10.73 13.67 -10.54
C ILE A 391 11.58 13.17 -9.36
N VAL A 392 12.83 13.66 -9.25
CA VAL A 392 13.78 13.29 -8.20
C VAL A 392 13.31 13.78 -6.83
N GLY A 393 13.33 12.89 -5.84
CA GLY A 393 12.84 13.17 -4.48
C GLY A 393 11.33 13.42 -4.37
N SER A 394 10.53 13.21 -5.42
CA SER A 394 9.08 13.30 -5.35
C SER A 394 8.50 12.16 -4.50
N ASN A 395 7.50 12.46 -3.67
CA ASN A 395 6.83 11.48 -2.80
C ASN A 395 5.32 11.36 -3.10
N ALA A 396 4.81 12.11 -4.08
CA ALA A 396 3.41 12.05 -4.50
C ALA A 396 3.22 12.37 -5.98
N LEU A 397 2.06 11.94 -6.50
CA LEU A 397 1.56 12.25 -7.84
C LEU A 397 0.23 12.99 -7.70
N ILE A 398 0.17 14.24 -8.14
CA ILE A 398 -1.05 15.06 -8.09
C ILE A 398 -1.82 14.87 -9.39
N LEU A 399 -3.14 14.66 -9.30
CA LEU A 399 -4.07 14.76 -10.41
C LEU A 399 -4.72 16.16 -10.41
N LEU A 400 -4.44 16.95 -11.44
CA LEU A 400 -5.05 18.26 -11.67
C LEU A 400 -6.22 18.09 -12.65
N PRO A 401 -7.38 18.69 -12.36
CA PRO A 401 -8.56 18.57 -13.22
C PRO A 401 -8.33 19.25 -14.58
N ALA A 402 -9.05 18.77 -15.59
CA ALA A 402 -9.14 19.43 -16.89
C ALA A 402 -9.84 20.79 -16.76
N LYS A 403 -9.56 21.68 -17.72
CA LYS A 403 -10.30 22.94 -17.89
C LYS A 403 -11.77 22.62 -18.15
N LEU A 404 -12.68 23.11 -17.30
CA LEU A 404 -14.12 23.02 -17.52
C LEU A 404 -14.46 23.80 -18.80
N VAL A 405 -14.87 23.09 -19.85
CA VAL A 405 -15.46 23.71 -21.04
C VAL A 405 -16.89 24.05 -20.64
N GLN A 406 -17.22 25.34 -20.51
CA GLN A 406 -18.63 25.73 -20.47
C GLN A 406 -19.27 25.27 -21.78
N PRO A 407 -20.45 24.64 -21.75
CA PRO A 407 -21.14 24.27 -22.98
C PRO A 407 -21.45 25.56 -23.74
N THR A 408 -20.64 25.85 -24.76
CA THR A 408 -20.93 26.90 -25.72
C THR A 408 -22.23 26.50 -26.42
N ASN A 409 -23.21 27.40 -26.40
CA ASN A 409 -24.45 27.28 -27.17
C ASN A 409 -24.14 26.86 -28.61
N VAL A 410 -24.27 25.57 -28.92
CA VAL A 410 -24.37 25.09 -30.29
C VAL A 410 -25.83 25.26 -30.68
N VAL A 411 -26.22 26.52 -30.94
CA VAL A 411 -27.32 26.84 -31.82
C VAL A 411 -26.67 27.31 -33.11
N ALA A 412 -27.09 26.69 -34.22
CA ALA A 412 -26.65 26.91 -35.60
C ALA A 412 -25.45 26.06 -36.09
N ALA A 413 -25.75 24.81 -36.47
CA ALA A 413 -25.37 24.26 -37.79
C ALA A 413 -25.92 22.82 -37.97
N THR A 414 -27.25 22.69 -38.10
CA THR A 414 -27.88 21.48 -38.66
C THR A 414 -28.92 21.90 -39.68
N LYS A 415 -28.45 22.27 -40.88
CA LYS A 415 -29.22 22.15 -42.11
C LYS A 415 -28.28 21.66 -43.20
N HIS A 416 -28.75 20.64 -43.92
CA HIS A 416 -28.12 19.93 -45.04
C HIS A 416 -27.18 18.78 -44.68
N THR A 417 -27.75 17.58 -44.62
CA THR A 417 -27.50 16.50 -45.60
C THR A 417 -28.43 15.33 -45.29
N HIS A 418 -29.48 15.19 -46.10
CA HIS A 418 -30.27 13.98 -46.22
C HIS A 418 -29.58 13.06 -47.25
N GLU A 419 -29.70 11.75 -47.03
CA GLU A 419 -29.49 10.64 -47.99
C GLU A 419 -28.05 10.17 -48.26
N THR A 420 -27.64 9.08 -47.60
CA THR A 420 -27.45 7.73 -48.20
C THR A 420 -26.74 6.80 -47.19
N VAL A 421 -27.49 5.89 -46.56
CA VAL A 421 -26.92 4.76 -45.80
C VAL A 421 -27.01 3.52 -46.68
N LYS A 422 -25.84 3.03 -47.13
CA LYS A 422 -25.68 1.66 -47.64
C LYS A 422 -25.41 0.73 -46.46
N SER A 423 -26.12 -0.39 -46.48
CA SER A 423 -26.06 -1.53 -45.55
C SER A 423 -24.65 -2.11 -45.40
N PHE A 424 -24.23 -2.33 -44.16
CA PHE A 424 -23.15 -3.28 -43.79
C PHE A 424 -23.77 -4.46 -43.04
N ASP A 425 -23.30 -5.66 -43.38
CA ASP A 425 -23.86 -6.95 -43.00
C ASP A 425 -23.80 -7.25 -41.49
N ASN A 426 -24.93 -7.74 -40.95
CA ASN A 426 -25.07 -8.29 -39.60
C ASN A 426 -24.75 -9.79 -39.62
N ASN A 427 -23.73 -10.23 -38.88
CA ASN A 427 -23.59 -11.65 -38.51
C ASN A 427 -23.16 -11.89 -37.04
N ASP A 428 -22.83 -10.86 -36.25
CA ASP A 428 -22.48 -11.02 -34.83
C ASP A 428 -23.62 -10.68 -33.84
N SER A 429 -24.76 -10.14 -34.31
CA SER A 429 -25.88 -9.74 -33.44
C SER A 429 -26.79 -10.89 -33.00
N GLU A 430 -26.86 -12.00 -33.74
CA GLU A 430 -27.83 -13.07 -33.47
C GLU A 430 -27.52 -13.88 -32.19
N THR A 431 -26.27 -13.95 -31.75
CA THR A 431 -25.88 -14.72 -30.55
C THR A 431 -26.03 -13.93 -29.24
N ALA A 432 -25.85 -12.61 -29.29
CA ALA A 432 -26.06 -11.71 -28.15
C ALA A 432 -27.54 -11.54 -27.83
N ASP A 433 -28.39 -11.39 -28.86
CA ASP A 433 -29.84 -11.21 -28.69
C ASP A 433 -30.54 -12.49 -28.20
N LYS A 434 -30.08 -13.68 -28.64
CA LYS A 434 -30.57 -14.98 -28.13
C LYS A 434 -30.36 -15.15 -26.62
N ASN A 435 -29.17 -14.80 -26.13
CA ASN A 435 -28.84 -14.91 -24.70
C ASN A 435 -29.68 -13.95 -23.83
N ILE A 436 -30.09 -12.79 -24.35
CA ILE A 436 -30.99 -11.87 -23.62
C ILE A 436 -32.39 -12.48 -23.51
N ILE A 437 -32.92 -13.00 -24.62
CA ILE A 437 -34.27 -13.58 -24.67
C ILE A 437 -34.36 -14.79 -23.73
N ASP A 438 -33.34 -15.64 -23.71
CA ASP A 438 -33.26 -16.79 -22.79
C ASP A 438 -33.20 -16.33 -21.32
N ASN A 439 -32.36 -15.35 -20.99
CA ASN A 439 -32.25 -14.80 -19.62
C ASN A 439 -33.53 -14.10 -19.13
N VAL A 440 -34.21 -13.34 -20.00
CA VAL A 440 -35.48 -12.67 -19.67
C VAL A 440 -36.58 -13.71 -19.45
N SER A 441 -36.67 -14.72 -20.32
CA SER A 441 -37.66 -15.81 -20.17
C SER A 441 -37.43 -16.64 -18.89
N ASP A 442 -36.18 -16.91 -18.53
CA ASP A 442 -35.82 -17.66 -17.33
C ASP A 442 -36.08 -16.88 -16.04
N ILE A 443 -35.80 -15.57 -16.01
CA ILE A 443 -36.14 -14.69 -14.90
C ILE A 443 -37.66 -14.64 -14.74
N GLN A 444 -38.42 -14.48 -15.83
CA GLN A 444 -39.89 -14.52 -15.81
C GLN A 444 -40.44 -15.85 -15.28
N ASN A 445 -39.82 -16.99 -15.63
CA ASN A 445 -40.22 -18.31 -15.13
C ASN A 445 -39.96 -18.50 -13.61
N VAL A 446 -38.86 -17.95 -13.08
CA VAL A 446 -38.58 -17.94 -11.63
C VAL A 446 -39.56 -17.01 -10.88
N LEU A 447 -39.98 -15.91 -11.50
CA LEU A 447 -40.96 -14.96 -10.94
C LEU A 447 -42.37 -15.57 -10.87
N LEU A 448 -42.84 -16.22 -11.95
CA LEU A 448 -44.17 -16.84 -12.05
C LEU A 448 -44.40 -17.98 -11.04
N THR A 449 -43.35 -18.60 -10.53
CA THR A 449 -43.44 -19.73 -9.59
C THR A 449 -43.40 -19.33 -8.11
N ARG A 450 -43.09 -18.06 -7.78
CA ARG A 450 -42.87 -17.62 -6.38
C ARG A 450 -43.61 -16.36 -5.95
N ILE A 451 -44.25 -15.63 -6.87
CA ILE A 451 -44.76 -14.28 -6.61
C ILE A 451 -46.21 -14.16 -7.08
N VAL A 452 -47.16 -14.03 -6.15
CA VAL A 452 -48.61 -13.90 -6.48
C VAL A 452 -49.11 -12.44 -6.39
N ASP A 453 -48.39 -11.52 -5.73
CA ASP A 453 -48.89 -10.16 -5.39
C ASP A 453 -47.89 -8.98 -5.62
N VAL A 454 -46.96 -9.09 -6.58
CA VAL A 454 -45.97 -8.04 -6.91
C VAL A 454 -45.86 -7.84 -8.43
N GLN A 455 -46.04 -6.61 -8.92
CA GLN A 455 -45.86 -6.27 -10.34
C GLN A 455 -44.39 -6.03 -10.67
N PHE A 456 -43.91 -6.61 -11.76
CA PHE A 456 -42.48 -6.69 -12.08
C PHE A 456 -42.19 -6.40 -13.54
N GLU A 457 -41.13 -5.64 -13.82
CA GLU A 457 -40.66 -5.38 -15.18
C GLU A 457 -39.14 -5.65 -15.30
N VAL A 458 -38.76 -6.29 -16.41
CA VAL A 458 -37.34 -6.49 -16.79
C VAL A 458 -37.08 -5.61 -18.01
N MET A 459 -36.18 -4.64 -17.84
CA MET A 459 -35.86 -3.64 -18.86
C MET A 459 -34.50 -3.93 -19.48
N THR A 460 -34.47 -3.97 -20.81
CA THR A 460 -33.26 -4.03 -21.65
C THR A 460 -32.97 -2.67 -22.25
N ILE A 461 -31.77 -2.15 -22.03
CA ILE A 461 -31.42 -0.75 -22.31
C ILE A 461 -30.47 -0.59 -23.52
N ASN A 462 -30.74 0.40 -24.39
CA ASN A 462 -29.92 0.89 -25.53
C ASN A 462 -29.42 2.36 -25.29
N PRO A 463 -28.42 2.94 -26.01
CA PRO A 463 -27.42 3.81 -25.42
C PRO A 463 -27.73 5.32 -25.59
N VAL A 464 -28.91 5.77 -25.15
CA VAL A 464 -29.23 7.21 -25.09
C VAL A 464 -29.79 7.57 -23.71
N LYS A 465 -29.07 8.41 -22.97
CA LYS A 465 -29.35 8.77 -21.55
C LYS A 465 -30.75 9.34 -21.32
N THR A 466 -31.25 10.17 -22.24
CA THR A 466 -32.60 10.75 -22.16
C THR A 466 -33.67 9.67 -22.22
N ASP A 467 -33.45 8.62 -22.99
CA ASP A 467 -34.44 7.56 -23.21
C ASP A 467 -34.51 6.67 -21.97
N ILE A 468 -33.36 6.29 -21.40
CA ILE A 468 -33.26 5.51 -20.15
C ILE A 468 -34.02 6.19 -19.00
N THR A 469 -33.80 7.50 -18.84
CA THR A 469 -34.41 8.24 -17.73
C THR A 469 -35.93 8.30 -17.89
N THR A 470 -36.41 8.45 -19.13
CA THR A 470 -37.83 8.53 -19.48
C THR A 470 -38.54 7.17 -19.37
N GLU A 471 -37.87 6.09 -19.77
CA GLU A 471 -38.36 4.72 -19.59
C GLU A 471 -38.44 4.33 -18.12
N LEU A 472 -37.40 4.61 -17.34
CA LEU A 472 -37.43 4.35 -15.90
C LEU A 472 -38.48 5.19 -15.17
N LEU A 473 -38.73 6.44 -15.61
CA LEU A 473 -39.84 7.29 -15.16
C LEU A 473 -41.20 6.63 -15.39
N PHE A 474 -41.40 6.00 -16.54
CA PHE A 474 -42.65 5.34 -16.88
C PHE A 474 -42.83 4.01 -16.13
N ALA A 475 -41.79 3.16 -16.13
CA ALA A 475 -41.79 1.84 -15.49
C ALA A 475 -42.00 1.93 -13.97
N SER A 476 -41.41 2.94 -13.32
CA SER A 476 -41.51 3.13 -11.86
C SER A 476 -42.89 3.56 -11.36
N ASN A 477 -43.78 4.01 -12.25
CA ASN A 477 -45.16 4.32 -11.91
C ASN A 477 -46.10 3.11 -12.02
N LYS A 478 -45.66 2.03 -12.67
CA LYS A 478 -46.49 0.86 -12.97
C LYS A 478 -46.04 -0.42 -12.28
N ASN A 479 -44.80 -0.51 -11.79
CA ASN A 479 -44.26 -1.76 -11.27
C ASN A 479 -43.74 -1.58 -9.84
N ASP A 480 -43.84 -2.63 -9.03
CA ASP A 480 -43.26 -2.68 -7.68
C ASP A 480 -41.75 -2.97 -7.72
N VAL A 481 -41.26 -3.65 -8.76
CA VAL A 481 -39.83 -3.92 -8.94
C VAL A 481 -39.43 -3.80 -10.41
N ILE A 482 -38.27 -3.20 -10.66
CA ILE A 482 -37.66 -3.02 -11.97
C ILE A 482 -36.27 -3.64 -11.93
N LEU A 483 -36.00 -4.59 -12.82
CA LEU A 483 -34.64 -5.08 -13.07
C LEU A 483 -34.12 -4.47 -14.35
N ILE A 484 -32.89 -4.00 -14.29
CA ILE A 484 -32.17 -3.51 -15.46
C ILE A 484 -31.15 -4.56 -15.88
N ILE A 485 -31.21 -4.97 -17.14
CA ILE A 485 -30.25 -5.89 -17.75
C ILE A 485 -29.68 -5.24 -19.01
N SER A 486 -28.36 -5.21 -19.15
CA SER A 486 -27.66 -4.66 -20.32
C SER A 486 -26.58 -5.61 -20.82
N ASN A 487 -26.38 -5.62 -22.15
CA ASN A 487 -25.45 -6.51 -22.87
C ASN A 487 -24.24 -5.80 -23.49
N ASN A 488 -24.10 -4.47 -23.36
CA ASN A 488 -23.08 -3.72 -24.10
C ASN A 488 -22.05 -3.01 -23.21
N VAL A 489 -20.77 -3.17 -23.60
CA VAL A 489 -19.50 -2.79 -22.95
C VAL A 489 -19.51 -1.37 -22.35
N SER A 490 -19.05 -1.27 -21.10
CA SER A 490 -18.61 -0.13 -20.24
C SER A 490 -19.26 1.28 -20.36
N ILE A 491 -19.63 1.74 -21.54
CA ILE A 491 -20.12 3.10 -21.87
C ILE A 491 -21.48 3.42 -21.20
N ASN A 492 -22.32 2.41 -20.96
CA ASN A 492 -23.68 2.63 -20.44
C ASN A 492 -23.77 2.69 -18.90
N ARG A 493 -22.71 2.33 -18.16
CA ARG A 493 -22.77 2.16 -16.71
C ARG A 493 -22.97 3.47 -15.96
N HIS A 494 -22.20 4.49 -16.32
CA HIS A 494 -22.36 5.82 -15.74
C HIS A 494 -23.73 6.39 -16.08
N LEU A 495 -24.20 6.18 -17.32
CA LEU A 495 -25.49 6.67 -17.78
C LEU A 495 -26.66 6.03 -17.03
N VAL A 496 -26.64 4.70 -16.82
CA VAL A 496 -27.65 3.97 -16.04
C VAL A 496 -27.60 4.36 -14.56
N LYS A 497 -26.41 4.39 -13.94
CA LYS A 497 -26.28 4.80 -12.53
C LYS A 497 -26.72 6.25 -12.30
N GLU A 498 -26.37 7.14 -13.21
CA GLU A 498 -26.76 8.54 -13.15
C GLU A 498 -28.26 8.69 -13.42
N ALA A 499 -28.84 7.95 -14.35
CA ALA A 499 -30.29 7.91 -14.58
C ALA A 499 -31.04 7.42 -13.33
N ILE A 500 -30.62 6.29 -12.73
CA ILE A 500 -31.19 5.77 -11.47
C ILE A 500 -31.07 6.82 -10.36
N LYS A 501 -29.91 7.47 -10.21
CA LYS A 501 -29.69 8.50 -9.19
C LYS A 501 -30.59 9.72 -9.40
N ASN A 502 -30.78 10.16 -10.64
CA ASN A 502 -31.60 11.32 -10.99
C ASN A 502 -33.10 11.10 -10.73
N ILE A 503 -33.56 9.84 -10.77
CA ILE A 503 -34.96 9.50 -10.57
C ILE A 503 -35.30 9.04 -9.15
N SER A 504 -34.29 8.72 -8.34
CA SER A 504 -34.49 8.19 -6.98
C SER A 504 -35.14 9.22 -6.06
N ASP A 505 -35.98 8.77 -5.12
CA ASP A 505 -36.59 9.69 -4.15
C ASP A 505 -35.55 10.27 -3.18
N ASN A 506 -35.68 11.55 -2.85
CA ASN A 506 -34.82 12.25 -1.88
C ASN A 506 -35.33 12.18 -0.42
N HIS A 507 -36.43 11.46 -0.16
CA HIS A 507 -37.00 11.35 1.19
C HIS A 507 -36.21 10.35 2.05
N GLU A 508 -36.08 10.63 3.36
CA GLU A 508 -35.48 9.69 4.32
C GLU A 508 -36.34 8.42 4.41
N VAL A 509 -35.89 7.35 3.76
CA VAL A 509 -36.49 6.01 3.89
C VAL A 509 -36.11 5.43 5.26
N SER A 510 -36.96 4.61 5.87
CA SER A 510 -36.66 4.04 7.18
C SER A 510 -35.30 3.31 7.21
N LYS A 511 -34.69 3.27 8.40
CA LYS A 511 -33.43 2.54 8.63
C LYS A 511 -33.54 1.05 8.26
N ARG A 512 -34.74 0.48 8.31
CA ARG A 512 -35.01 -0.92 7.92
C ARG A 512 -34.88 -1.12 6.41
N VAL A 513 -35.50 -0.25 5.61
CA VAL A 513 -35.42 -0.30 4.14
C VAL A 513 -34.00 -0.01 3.68
N THR A 514 -33.35 1.02 4.24
CA THR A 514 -31.95 1.36 3.93
C THR A 514 -31.00 0.18 4.19
N ARG A 515 -31.19 -0.54 5.30
CA ARG A 515 -30.40 -1.74 5.61
C ARG A 515 -30.68 -2.90 4.65
N SER A 516 -31.93 -3.06 4.20
CA SER A 516 -32.32 -4.10 3.25
C SER A 516 -31.74 -3.85 1.86
N LEU A 517 -31.76 -2.61 1.37
CA LEU A 517 -31.09 -2.19 0.13
C LEU A 517 -29.59 -2.49 0.18
N LEU A 518 -28.94 -2.11 1.29
CA LEU A 518 -27.52 -2.35 1.49
C LEU A 518 -27.18 -3.85 1.51
N ASN A 519 -28.05 -4.69 2.08
CA ASN A 519 -27.86 -6.14 2.09
C ASN A 519 -27.96 -6.74 0.68
N ILE A 520 -28.89 -6.26 -0.16
CA ILE A 520 -28.98 -6.68 -1.58
C ILE A 520 -27.71 -6.25 -2.32
N GLU A 521 -27.29 -4.99 -2.17
CA GLU A 521 -26.05 -4.47 -2.79
C GLU A 521 -24.80 -5.24 -2.31
N MET A 522 -24.69 -5.57 -1.01
CA MET A 522 -23.57 -6.35 -0.47
C MET A 522 -23.59 -7.79 -0.96
N THR A 523 -24.74 -8.46 -0.98
CA THR A 523 -24.84 -9.85 -1.47
C THR A 523 -24.47 -9.90 -2.94
N LEU A 524 -24.99 -8.96 -3.75
CA LEU A 524 -24.60 -8.84 -5.14
C LEU A 524 -23.12 -8.50 -5.28
N LYS A 525 -22.53 -7.67 -4.42
CA LYS A 525 -21.09 -7.34 -4.45
C LYS A 525 -20.16 -8.48 -4.00
N GLU A 526 -20.63 -9.38 -3.15
CA GLU A 526 -19.88 -10.60 -2.78
C GLU A 526 -19.86 -11.62 -3.93
N ILE A 527 -20.93 -11.63 -4.72
CA ILE A 527 -21.16 -12.56 -5.82
C ILE A 527 -20.65 -11.99 -7.16
N THR A 528 -20.74 -10.68 -7.35
CA THR A 528 -20.35 -9.92 -8.54
C THR A 528 -19.25 -8.95 -8.14
N LEU A 529 -18.13 -8.93 -8.87
CA LEU A 529 -16.97 -8.10 -8.52
C LEU A 529 -17.18 -6.59 -8.84
N HIS A 530 -18.43 -6.16 -9.05
CA HIS A 530 -18.83 -4.82 -9.44
C HIS A 530 -19.81 -4.19 -8.44
N GLU A 531 -19.82 -2.85 -8.35
CA GLU A 531 -20.82 -2.13 -7.57
C GLU A 531 -22.16 -2.06 -8.33
N THR A 532 -23.12 -2.88 -7.89
CA THR A 532 -24.54 -2.83 -8.22
C THR A 532 -25.23 -1.74 -7.40
N VAL A 533 -26.15 -1.00 -8.01
CA VAL A 533 -26.91 0.07 -7.33
C VAL A 533 -28.36 -0.38 -7.17
N CYS A 534 -28.87 -0.31 -5.94
CA CYS A 534 -30.29 -0.55 -5.64
C CYS A 534 -30.92 0.73 -5.09
N ARG A 535 -31.98 1.23 -5.71
CA ARG A 535 -32.66 2.46 -5.29
C ARG A 535 -34.17 2.29 -5.28
N ILE A 536 -34.85 3.24 -4.64
CA ILE A 536 -36.31 3.29 -4.55
C ILE A 536 -36.78 4.56 -5.23
N ARG A 537 -37.90 4.42 -5.94
CA ARG A 537 -38.68 5.53 -6.44
C ARG A 537 -40.16 5.27 -6.23
N ASN A 538 -40.88 6.19 -5.60
CA ASN A 538 -42.25 6.04 -5.13
C ASN A 538 -42.43 4.79 -4.24
N THR A 539 -42.78 3.67 -4.85
CA THR A 539 -42.89 2.34 -4.22
C THR A 539 -42.14 1.26 -5.00
N ALA A 540 -41.51 1.63 -6.11
CA ALA A 540 -40.79 0.73 -6.99
C ALA A 540 -39.35 0.54 -6.51
N LEU A 541 -38.93 -0.71 -6.34
CA LEU A 541 -37.53 -1.08 -6.13
C LEU A 541 -36.83 -1.23 -7.48
N ILE A 542 -35.77 -0.47 -7.71
CA ILE A 542 -34.95 -0.54 -8.92
C ILE A 542 -33.64 -1.25 -8.58
N VAL A 543 -33.35 -2.35 -9.28
CA VAL A 543 -32.13 -3.15 -9.11
C VAL A 543 -31.38 -3.24 -10.43
N ASP A 544 -30.15 -2.76 -10.45
CA ASP A 544 -29.24 -2.93 -11.58
C ASP A 544 -28.57 -4.31 -11.55
N LEU A 545 -28.90 -5.17 -12.52
CA LEU A 545 -28.35 -6.52 -12.72
C LEU A 545 -27.51 -6.62 -13.99
N SER A 546 -27.14 -5.50 -14.59
CA SER A 546 -26.29 -5.48 -15.77
C SER A 546 -24.99 -6.27 -15.50
N TYR A 547 -24.57 -7.10 -16.47
CA TYR A 547 -23.34 -7.92 -16.46
C TYR A 547 -23.33 -9.28 -15.75
N LEU A 548 -24.48 -9.84 -15.38
CA LEU A 548 -24.59 -11.21 -14.86
C LEU A 548 -24.61 -12.28 -15.98
N HIS A 549 -23.61 -12.30 -16.86
CA HIS A 549 -23.66 -13.07 -18.11
C HIS A 549 -23.54 -14.60 -17.97
N LYS A 550 -23.01 -15.09 -16.84
CA LYS A 550 -22.93 -16.54 -16.55
C LYS A 550 -23.63 -16.81 -15.23
N ASN A 551 -24.83 -17.40 -15.29
CA ASN A 551 -25.69 -17.77 -14.15
C ASN A 551 -26.54 -16.65 -13.51
N ILE A 552 -27.14 -15.74 -14.29
CA ILE A 552 -28.13 -14.76 -13.79
C ILE A 552 -29.20 -15.42 -12.90
N LYS A 553 -29.60 -16.66 -13.24
CA LYS A 553 -30.54 -17.49 -12.50
C LYS A 553 -30.14 -17.76 -11.04
N ASN A 554 -28.88 -18.14 -10.80
CA ASN A 554 -28.40 -18.46 -9.45
C ASN A 554 -28.26 -17.19 -8.61
N TYR A 555 -27.84 -16.09 -9.25
CA TYR A 555 -27.69 -14.79 -8.59
C TYR A 555 -29.04 -14.20 -8.23
N PHE A 556 -29.98 -14.21 -9.18
CA PHE A 556 -31.34 -13.77 -8.94
C PHE A 556 -32.02 -14.61 -7.86
N ALA A 557 -31.85 -15.94 -7.88
CA ALA A 557 -32.36 -16.82 -6.84
C ALA A 557 -31.81 -16.49 -5.44
N ALA A 558 -30.53 -16.08 -5.34
CA ALA A 558 -29.90 -15.70 -4.08
C ALA A 558 -30.50 -14.42 -3.48
N ILE A 559 -30.95 -13.48 -4.31
CA ILE A 559 -31.49 -12.19 -3.87
C ILE A 559 -33.02 -12.10 -3.89
N THR A 560 -33.73 -13.08 -4.45
CA THR A 560 -35.19 -13.08 -4.62
C THR A 560 -35.92 -12.83 -3.29
N ASN A 561 -35.55 -13.56 -2.23
CA ASN A 561 -36.19 -13.40 -0.92
C ASN A 561 -35.91 -12.01 -0.31
N MET A 562 -34.75 -11.44 -0.57
CA MET A 562 -34.39 -10.10 -0.10
C MET A 562 -35.14 -9.00 -0.86
N ILE A 563 -35.34 -9.17 -2.17
CA ILE A 563 -36.19 -8.28 -2.97
C ILE A 563 -37.62 -8.28 -2.39
N LEU A 564 -38.20 -9.46 -2.16
CA LEU A 564 -39.57 -9.59 -1.60
C LEU A 564 -39.71 -8.95 -0.21
N GLN A 565 -38.74 -9.20 0.68
CA GLN A 565 -38.70 -8.56 2.01
C GLN A 565 -38.59 -7.04 1.89
N THR A 566 -37.79 -6.55 0.94
CA THR A 566 -37.60 -5.11 0.73
C THR A 566 -38.87 -4.45 0.21
N VAL A 567 -39.57 -5.05 -0.76
CA VAL A 567 -40.87 -4.57 -1.25
C VAL A 567 -41.91 -4.54 -0.13
N HIS A 568 -41.95 -5.56 0.71
CA HIS A 568 -42.86 -5.59 1.86
C HIS A 568 -42.53 -4.47 2.87
N LEU A 569 -41.25 -4.23 3.16
CA LEU A 569 -40.81 -3.13 4.01
C LEU A 569 -41.18 -1.76 3.41
N ILE A 570 -41.03 -1.58 2.10
CA ILE A 570 -41.43 -0.35 1.39
C ILE A 570 -42.96 -0.10 1.54
N ARG A 571 -43.77 -1.15 1.41
CA ARG A 571 -45.24 -1.06 1.60
C ARG A 571 -45.62 -0.71 3.04
N ILE A 572 -44.91 -1.25 4.04
CA ILE A 572 -45.14 -0.94 5.46
C ILE A 572 -44.76 0.52 5.77
N ASP A 573 -43.60 0.99 5.28
CA ASP A 573 -43.10 2.35 5.54
C ASP A 573 -44.07 3.43 5.04
N LYS A 574 -44.78 3.13 3.94
CA LYS A 574 -45.84 4.00 3.41
C LYS A 574 -47.10 4.02 4.28
N ASN A 575 -47.44 2.89 4.91
CA ASN A 575 -48.59 2.77 5.82
C ASN A 575 -48.32 3.35 7.22
N GLU A 576 -47.09 3.22 7.74
CA GLU A 576 -46.69 3.85 9.01
C GLU A 576 -46.67 5.39 8.92
N ASN A 577 -46.31 5.95 7.77
CA ASN A 577 -46.41 7.40 7.52
C ASN A 577 -47.86 7.93 7.42
N ILE A 578 -48.85 7.07 7.18
CA ILE A 578 -50.29 7.43 7.22
C ILE A 578 -50.82 7.37 8.66
N LEU A 579 -50.32 6.45 9.49
CA LEU A 579 -50.76 6.23 10.87
C LEU A 579 -50.14 7.20 11.91
N LEU A 580 -49.04 7.88 11.59
CA LEU A 580 -48.38 8.82 12.50
C LEU A 580 -49.08 10.19 12.63
N HIS A 581 -50.09 10.47 11.81
CA HIS A 581 -50.88 11.70 11.92
C HIS A 581 -52.06 11.63 12.89
N ASP A 582 -52.45 10.42 13.33
CA ASP A 582 -53.53 10.21 14.29
C ASP A 582 -53.03 9.31 15.41
N ILE A 583 -52.42 9.90 16.44
CA ILE A 583 -52.49 9.55 17.88
C ILE A 583 -51.58 10.55 18.60
N ALA A 584 -52.13 11.72 18.89
CA ALA A 584 -51.57 12.66 19.84
C ALA A 584 -52.67 13.04 20.84
N SER A 585 -52.95 12.16 21.80
CA SER A 585 -53.48 12.56 23.10
C SER A 585 -53.44 11.40 24.09
N THR A 586 -52.84 11.69 25.26
CA THR A 586 -53.17 11.21 26.62
C THR A 586 -51.97 10.78 27.49
N SER A 587 -51.68 11.69 28.43
CA SER A 587 -51.41 11.52 29.86
C SER A 587 -50.11 10.88 30.41
N LYS A 588 -49.45 11.73 31.22
CA LYS A 588 -48.45 11.50 32.28
C LYS A 588 -48.97 10.59 33.42
N ALA A 589 -48.08 9.86 34.12
CA ALA A 589 -47.61 10.15 35.50
C ALA A 589 -47.00 8.94 36.26
N ASN A 590 -45.80 9.18 36.85
CA ASN A 590 -45.18 8.78 38.15
C ASN A 590 -45.42 7.41 38.83
N SER A 591 -44.33 6.80 39.36
CA SER A 591 -43.96 6.76 40.81
C SER A 591 -42.92 5.66 41.16
N THR A 592 -42.50 5.61 42.43
CA THR A 592 -41.17 5.33 43.03
C THR A 592 -41.08 4.10 43.97
N GLU A 593 -39.84 3.80 44.45
CA GLU A 593 -39.41 3.17 45.74
C GLU A 593 -39.20 1.62 45.85
N ARG A 594 -37.97 1.13 46.18
CA ARG A 594 -37.36 0.67 47.50
C ARG A 594 -37.84 -0.74 47.94
N GLU A 595 -37.14 -1.67 48.60
CA GLU A 595 -35.84 -1.83 49.30
C GLU A 595 -35.65 -3.33 49.74
N ASN A 596 -34.43 -3.68 50.23
CA ASN A 596 -34.11 -4.60 51.36
C ASN A 596 -33.41 -5.97 51.24
N LYS A 597 -32.51 -6.16 52.24
CA LYS A 597 -31.39 -7.10 52.50
C LYS A 597 -31.81 -8.41 53.22
N THR A 598 -30.90 -9.40 53.30
CA THR A 598 -30.61 -10.16 54.54
C THR A 598 -29.30 -10.99 54.46
N THR A 599 -28.78 -11.41 55.62
CA THR A 599 -27.38 -11.80 55.98
C THR A 599 -27.28 -13.15 56.73
N LEU A 600 -26.03 -13.64 56.92
CA LEU A 600 -25.48 -14.64 57.90
C LEU A 600 -25.48 -16.13 57.45
N LYS A 601 -24.57 -17.06 57.82
CA LYS A 601 -23.50 -17.15 58.85
C LYS A 601 -22.51 -18.31 58.55
N ARG A 602 -21.34 -18.28 59.21
CA ARG A 602 -20.16 -19.18 59.24
C ARG A 602 -20.39 -20.60 59.81
N CYS A 603 -19.45 -21.52 59.53
CA CYS A 603 -18.90 -22.49 60.52
C CYS A 603 -17.39 -22.75 60.29
N THR A 604 -16.68 -22.95 61.40
CA THR A 604 -15.23 -23.14 61.62
C THR A 604 -14.88 -24.61 61.87
N ILE A 605 -13.60 -25.01 61.74
CA ILE A 605 -12.78 -25.74 62.76
C ILE A 605 -11.48 -26.30 62.11
N SER A 606 -10.36 -26.13 62.82
CA SER A 606 -8.96 -26.61 62.61
C SER A 606 -8.77 -27.96 63.38
N PRO A 607 -7.57 -28.49 63.75
CA PRO A 607 -6.17 -28.40 63.26
C PRO A 607 -5.49 -29.82 63.15
N VAL A 608 -4.16 -29.90 62.90
CA VAL A 608 -3.13 -30.61 63.74
C VAL A 608 -1.88 -31.13 62.95
N TYR A 609 -0.72 -30.55 63.33
CA TYR A 609 0.70 -31.01 63.45
C TYR A 609 1.63 -31.49 62.27
N ASP A 610 2.62 -30.63 61.94
CA ASP A 610 4.06 -30.62 62.35
C ASP A 610 5.14 -31.68 61.93
N LEU A 611 6.34 -31.13 61.58
CA LEU A 611 7.76 -31.58 61.78
C LEU A 611 8.72 -31.94 60.59
N LEU A 612 9.75 -31.06 60.42
CA LEU A 612 11.24 -31.29 60.23
C LEU A 612 11.78 -31.86 58.88
N VAL A 613 12.96 -31.53 58.29
CA VAL A 613 14.19 -30.76 58.63
C VAL A 613 15.10 -30.51 57.38
N ASN A 614 15.76 -29.33 57.38
CA ASN A 614 17.05 -28.82 56.82
C ASN A 614 17.79 -29.39 55.58
N SER A 615 18.31 -28.47 54.73
CA SER A 615 19.73 -28.03 54.77
C SER A 615 20.05 -26.93 53.74
N ASP A 616 20.95 -26.03 54.17
CA ASP A 616 21.36 -24.74 53.60
C ASP A 616 22.17 -24.80 52.30
N THR A 617 22.11 -23.74 51.49
CA THR A 617 23.28 -23.00 50.97
C THR A 617 22.83 -21.75 50.21
N SER A 618 23.25 -20.58 50.71
CA SER A 618 22.96 -19.26 50.13
C SER A 618 24.00 -18.81 49.10
N PRO A 619 23.60 -17.98 48.12
CA PRO A 619 24.45 -16.85 47.74
C PRO A 619 23.64 -15.55 47.54
N ASN A 620 24.02 -14.50 48.27
CA ASN A 620 23.55 -13.12 48.08
C ASN A 620 24.71 -12.26 47.57
N LYS A 621 24.54 -11.65 46.39
CA LYS A 621 25.04 -10.30 46.03
C LYS A 621 24.32 -9.83 44.76
N ARG A 622 23.44 -8.82 44.87
CA ARG A 622 22.72 -8.18 43.75
C ARG A 622 23.37 -6.82 43.44
N HIS A 623 23.85 -6.63 42.22
CA HIS A 623 24.24 -5.31 41.71
C HIS A 623 22.99 -4.42 41.49
N LYS A 624 23.02 -3.19 42.00
CA LYS A 624 22.01 -2.13 41.79
C LYS A 624 22.68 -0.91 41.15
N LYS A 625 22.70 -0.83 39.82
CA LYS A 625 22.74 0.45 39.09
C LYS A 625 21.42 0.54 38.31
N SER A 626 20.49 1.39 38.75
CA SER A 626 19.26 1.59 37.98
C SER A 626 19.54 2.56 36.84
N PHE A 627 19.38 2.13 35.60
CA PHE A 627 19.50 3.01 34.44
C PHE A 627 18.37 4.05 34.45
N PRO A 628 18.68 5.36 34.33
CA PRO A 628 17.68 6.41 34.34
C PRO A 628 16.73 6.26 33.15
N MET A 629 15.50 6.72 33.33
CA MET A 629 14.51 6.74 32.24
C MET A 629 14.77 7.97 31.35
N ILE A 630 15.01 7.77 30.06
CA ILE A 630 15.18 8.84 29.07
C ILE A 630 13.88 9.07 28.29
N SER A 631 13.63 10.29 27.79
CA SER A 631 12.49 10.52 26.88
C SER A 631 12.74 9.89 25.50
N ALA A 632 11.69 9.66 24.71
CA ALA A 632 11.85 9.15 23.35
C ALA A 632 12.63 10.13 22.44
N ALA A 633 12.39 11.43 22.59
CA ALA A 633 13.09 12.47 21.84
C ALA A 633 14.58 12.51 22.19
N ASP A 634 14.91 12.47 23.48
CA ASP A 634 16.31 12.47 23.94
C ASP A 634 17.04 11.19 23.53
N ALA A 635 16.35 10.04 23.49
CA ALA A 635 16.93 8.78 22.99
C ALA A 635 17.30 8.89 21.50
N LEU A 636 16.42 9.46 20.66
CA LEU A 636 16.70 9.72 19.24
C LEU A 636 17.85 10.72 19.05
N LEU A 637 17.89 11.80 19.86
CA LEU A 637 18.98 12.78 19.83
C LEU A 637 20.31 12.14 20.23
N LYS A 638 20.32 11.34 21.30
CA LYS A 638 21.53 10.66 21.78
C LYS A 638 22.08 9.70 20.73
N MET A 639 21.20 8.93 20.11
CA MET A 639 21.54 8.04 19.00
C MET A 639 22.20 8.80 17.84
N ARG A 640 21.62 9.92 17.39
CA ARG A 640 22.20 10.77 16.34
C ARG A 640 23.57 11.32 16.73
N GLU A 641 23.73 11.76 17.99
CA GLU A 641 25.02 12.23 18.52
C GLU A 641 26.12 11.15 18.37
N ILE A 642 25.80 9.90 18.73
CA ILE A 642 26.74 8.77 18.67
C ILE A 642 27.09 8.42 17.23
N ILE A 643 26.09 8.36 16.33
CA ILE A 643 26.34 8.10 14.91
C ILE A 643 27.21 9.21 14.31
N SER A 644 26.90 10.47 14.61
CA SER A 644 27.63 11.61 14.05
C SER A 644 29.14 11.60 14.38
N LYS A 645 29.51 11.10 15.57
CA LYS A 645 30.91 10.97 15.99
C LYS A 645 31.70 9.88 15.24
N ASN A 646 31.02 8.93 14.58
CA ASN A 646 31.65 7.76 13.94
C ASN A 646 31.40 7.71 12.41
N LYS A 647 31.01 8.83 11.79
CA LYS A 647 30.71 8.90 10.34
C LYS A 647 31.90 8.59 9.43
N ASN A 648 33.13 8.56 9.94
CA ASN A 648 34.35 8.38 9.15
C ASN A 648 34.68 6.91 8.80
N GLU A 649 33.90 5.91 9.27
CA GLU A 649 34.16 4.48 9.06
C GLU A 649 33.33 3.82 7.94
N ILE A 650 32.60 4.58 7.13
CA ILE A 650 31.75 4.00 6.07
C ILE A 650 32.63 3.37 5.01
N ILE A 651 32.46 2.06 4.81
CA ILE A 651 33.09 1.34 3.73
C ILE A 651 32.29 1.59 2.46
N PHE A 652 32.97 2.00 1.39
CA PHE A 652 32.35 2.21 0.09
C PHE A 652 32.63 1.03 -0.85
N GLU A 653 31.77 0.83 -1.83
CA GLU A 653 31.99 -0.09 -2.93
C GLU A 653 31.40 0.48 -4.23
N THR A 654 32.01 0.15 -5.37
CA THR A 654 31.50 0.50 -6.69
C THR A 654 30.56 -0.61 -7.17
N VAL A 655 29.35 -0.24 -7.60
CA VAL A 655 28.36 -1.19 -8.12
C VAL A 655 27.87 -0.78 -9.50
N GLN A 656 27.47 -1.77 -10.31
CA GLN A 656 26.79 -1.50 -11.57
C GLN A 656 25.47 -0.78 -11.31
N LEU A 657 25.09 0.12 -12.22
CA LEU A 657 23.90 0.95 -12.04
C LEU A 657 22.63 0.11 -11.89
N ASN A 658 22.53 -1.04 -12.57
CA ASN A 658 21.39 -1.97 -12.48
C ASN A 658 21.18 -2.57 -11.07
N ASP A 659 22.26 -2.61 -10.27
CA ASP A 659 22.30 -3.12 -8.90
C ASP A 659 22.35 -1.99 -7.85
N ALA A 660 22.37 -0.73 -8.31
CA ALA A 660 22.44 0.45 -7.45
C ALA A 660 21.09 0.82 -6.83
N TYR A 661 19.99 0.22 -7.28
CA TYR A 661 18.67 0.44 -6.67
C TYR A 661 18.74 0.22 -5.16
N ASN A 662 18.17 1.15 -4.40
CA ASN A 662 18.11 1.15 -2.95
C ASN A 662 19.44 1.35 -2.21
N ARG A 663 20.57 1.50 -2.93
CA ARG A 663 21.87 1.82 -2.35
C ARG A 663 21.96 3.30 -2.00
N ILE A 664 22.91 3.68 -1.15
CA ILE A 664 23.19 5.08 -0.81
C ILE A 664 24.42 5.51 -1.57
N LEU A 665 24.27 6.54 -2.40
CA LEU A 665 25.34 7.16 -3.16
C LEU A 665 26.37 7.80 -2.21
N CYS A 666 27.66 7.68 -2.50
CA CYS A 666 28.73 8.24 -1.65
C CYS A 666 29.64 9.22 -2.38
N GLU A 667 29.25 9.65 -3.58
CA GLU A 667 29.99 10.59 -4.40
C GLU A 667 29.07 11.71 -4.94
N ASN A 668 29.67 12.85 -5.29
CA ASN A 668 28.99 13.83 -6.13
C ASN A 668 29.03 13.32 -7.57
N VAL A 669 27.85 13.20 -8.18
CA VAL A 669 27.76 12.81 -9.60
C VAL A 669 27.41 14.05 -10.41
N GLU A 670 28.27 14.37 -11.36
CA GLU A 670 28.03 15.39 -12.38
C GLU A 670 27.66 14.76 -13.71
N SER A 671 26.84 15.46 -14.48
CA SER A 671 26.47 15.03 -15.83
C SER A 671 27.64 15.14 -16.79
N ALA A 672 28.03 14.01 -17.40
CA ALA A 672 29.04 14.01 -18.45
C ALA A 672 28.52 14.58 -19.78
N TYR A 673 27.18 14.61 -19.95
CA TYR A 673 26.51 14.96 -21.20
C TYR A 673 25.38 15.99 -20.97
N ASN A 674 24.99 16.67 -22.04
CA ASN A 674 23.73 17.40 -22.09
C ASN A 674 22.58 16.41 -22.35
N LEU A 675 21.40 16.67 -21.79
CA LEU A 675 20.16 15.97 -22.10
C LEU A 675 19.07 16.97 -22.52
N PRO A 676 18.56 16.89 -23.76
CA PRO A 676 19.13 16.14 -24.87
C PRO A 676 20.53 16.69 -25.27
N PRO A 677 21.39 15.88 -25.91
CA PRO A 677 22.72 16.33 -26.37
C PRO A 677 22.68 17.13 -27.68
N PHE A 678 21.52 17.15 -28.35
CA PHE A 678 21.22 17.88 -29.59
C PHE A 678 19.86 18.60 -29.44
N ASN A 679 19.54 19.52 -30.35
CA ASN A 679 18.20 20.09 -30.41
C ASN A 679 17.21 19.00 -30.81
N ALA A 680 16.27 18.68 -29.93
CA ALA A 680 15.34 17.58 -30.12
C ALA A 680 13.94 18.09 -30.38
N SER A 681 13.20 17.44 -31.29
CA SER A 681 11.81 17.80 -31.50
C SER A 681 10.92 17.37 -30.32
N THR A 682 9.97 18.23 -29.93
CA THR A 682 8.95 17.92 -28.92
C THR A 682 7.63 17.41 -29.53
N LYS A 683 7.54 17.41 -30.88
CA LYS A 683 6.35 17.04 -31.65
C LYS A 683 6.71 16.26 -32.90
N HIS A 684 5.83 15.36 -33.34
CA HIS A 684 5.92 14.83 -34.70
C HIS A 684 5.49 15.91 -35.69
N GLY A 685 6.27 16.12 -36.74
CA GLY A 685 6.04 17.21 -37.67
C GLY A 685 7.19 17.41 -38.63
N TYR A 686 7.28 18.64 -39.15
CA TYR A 686 8.28 19.02 -40.13
C TYR A 686 9.21 20.07 -39.52
N ALA A 687 10.51 19.78 -39.55
CA ALA A 687 11.55 20.74 -39.21
C ALA A 687 11.65 21.76 -40.37
N VAL A 688 11.52 23.04 -40.03
CA VAL A 688 11.44 24.14 -41.01
C VAL A 688 12.26 25.34 -40.56
N MET A 689 12.56 26.23 -41.51
CA MET A 689 13.02 27.58 -41.21
C MET A 689 11.84 28.56 -41.08
N VAL A 690 11.85 29.33 -39.99
CA VAL A 690 10.81 30.33 -39.71
C VAL A 690 10.83 31.48 -40.72
N SER A 691 12.01 31.80 -41.28
CA SER A 691 12.19 32.83 -42.32
C SER A 691 11.30 32.60 -43.55
N ASP A 692 10.99 31.35 -43.85
CA ASP A 692 10.28 30.95 -45.05
C ASP A 692 8.75 31.06 -44.88
N GLY A 693 8.27 31.39 -43.67
CA GLY A 693 6.87 31.74 -43.38
C GLY A 693 5.82 30.66 -43.67
N LYS A 694 4.56 31.07 -43.85
CA LYS A 694 3.47 30.21 -44.33
C LYS A 694 3.58 30.02 -45.85
N ASN A 695 4.39 29.07 -46.30
CA ASN A 695 4.59 28.84 -47.73
C ASN A 695 4.78 27.33 -48.01
N LEU A 696 4.82 26.97 -49.28
CA LEU A 696 5.18 25.63 -49.76
C LEU A 696 6.60 25.27 -49.34
N ARG A 697 6.82 24.00 -49.04
CA ARG A 697 8.14 23.42 -48.75
C ARG A 697 8.33 22.16 -49.55
N LYS A 698 9.52 22.01 -50.13
CA LYS A 698 9.97 20.72 -50.66
C LYS A 698 10.31 19.81 -49.48
N LEU A 699 9.73 18.62 -49.46
CA LEU A 699 10.05 17.59 -48.49
C LEU A 699 11.33 16.88 -48.93
N LEU A 700 12.37 16.97 -48.10
CA LEU A 700 13.58 16.17 -48.31
C LEU A 700 13.27 14.73 -47.91
N HIS A 701 13.44 13.81 -48.87
CA HIS A 701 13.30 12.38 -48.62
C HIS A 701 14.46 11.89 -47.74
N ASP A 702 14.11 11.09 -46.75
CA ASP A 702 15.05 10.32 -45.92
C ASP A 702 15.31 9.00 -46.67
N ASP A 703 16.15 9.06 -47.70
CA ASP A 703 16.55 7.85 -48.43
C ASP A 703 17.42 6.98 -47.50
N ASP A 704 16.88 5.81 -47.16
CA ASP A 704 17.52 4.62 -46.57
C ASP A 704 18.14 4.71 -45.16
N GLU A 705 17.42 4.11 -44.19
CA GLU A 705 17.84 3.33 -43.00
C GLU A 705 18.94 3.86 -42.05
N ASN A 706 19.58 4.99 -42.33
CA ASN A 706 20.65 5.58 -41.54
C ASN A 706 20.44 7.10 -41.41
N MET A 707 19.70 7.52 -40.37
CA MET A 707 19.62 8.90 -39.87
C MET A 707 20.98 9.50 -39.41
N LEU A 708 22.11 8.96 -39.86
CA LEU A 708 23.46 9.32 -39.42
C LEU A 708 24.10 10.41 -40.29
N SER A 709 23.56 10.66 -41.49
CA SER A 709 24.02 11.76 -42.36
C SER A 709 23.31 13.06 -41.96
N PRO A 710 24.03 14.14 -41.61
CA PRO A 710 23.38 15.41 -41.30
C PRO A 710 22.69 15.96 -42.54
N ILE A 711 21.35 15.96 -42.53
CA ILE A 711 20.51 16.61 -43.53
C ILE A 711 20.66 18.12 -43.31
N SER A 712 21.24 18.83 -44.28
CA SER A 712 21.35 20.30 -44.24
C SER A 712 20.08 20.91 -44.83
N LEU A 713 19.34 21.66 -44.02
CA LEU A 713 18.08 22.27 -44.46
C LEU A 713 18.37 23.54 -45.30
N GLN A 714 17.93 23.55 -46.57
CA GLN A 714 18.00 24.72 -47.44
C GLN A 714 16.71 25.56 -47.36
N PRO A 715 16.73 26.87 -47.72
CA PRO A 715 15.50 27.68 -47.76
C PRO A 715 14.43 27.01 -48.59
N GLU A 716 13.18 27.09 -48.13
CA GLU A 716 12.01 26.47 -48.74
C GLU A 716 12.02 24.92 -48.73
N THR A 717 12.89 24.29 -47.94
CA THR A 717 12.88 22.84 -47.71
C THR A 717 12.44 22.49 -46.29
N CYS A 718 12.05 21.24 -46.10
CA CYS A 718 11.68 20.70 -44.79
C CYS A 718 12.03 19.21 -44.71
N VAL A 719 12.13 18.69 -43.49
CA VAL A 719 12.31 17.24 -43.24
C VAL A 719 11.36 16.78 -42.15
N TRP A 720 10.86 15.55 -42.27
CA TRP A 720 10.04 14.93 -41.21
C TRP A 720 10.90 14.62 -39.99
N VAL A 721 10.40 14.98 -38.81
CA VAL A 721 11.02 14.64 -37.52
C VAL A 721 9.98 14.09 -36.57
N ASN A 722 10.35 13.03 -35.84
CA ASN A 722 9.54 12.50 -34.75
C ASN A 722 9.85 13.23 -33.43
N THR A 723 8.96 13.07 -32.46
CA THR A 723 9.23 13.54 -31.10
C THR A 723 10.43 12.81 -30.51
N GLY A 724 11.45 13.55 -30.11
CA GLY A 724 12.73 13.02 -29.61
C GLY A 724 13.85 13.05 -30.66
N ASP A 725 13.52 13.13 -31.95
CA ASP A 725 14.51 13.09 -33.02
C ASP A 725 15.40 14.35 -33.02
N PRO A 726 16.66 14.22 -33.43
CA PRO A 726 17.52 15.37 -33.71
C PRO A 726 16.93 16.24 -34.81
N ILE A 727 16.97 17.54 -34.58
CA ILE A 727 16.57 18.56 -35.55
C ILE A 727 17.83 19.04 -36.29
N PRO A 728 17.80 19.21 -37.63
CA PRO A 728 18.87 19.84 -38.39
C PRO A 728 19.29 21.20 -37.80
N ASP A 729 20.59 21.53 -37.84
CA ASP A 729 21.12 22.74 -37.21
C ASP A 729 20.52 24.03 -37.80
N GLU A 730 20.12 24.02 -39.08
CA GLU A 730 19.51 25.16 -39.75
C GLU A 730 18.01 25.33 -39.42
N ALA A 731 17.34 24.27 -38.98
CA ALA A 731 15.91 24.33 -38.68
C ALA A 731 15.65 25.10 -37.38
N THR A 732 14.71 26.05 -37.44
CA THR A 732 14.42 27.00 -36.35
C THR A 732 13.07 26.77 -35.69
N ALA A 733 12.24 25.87 -36.24
CA ALA A 733 10.97 25.44 -35.66
C ALA A 733 10.60 24.03 -36.13
N VAL A 734 9.68 23.38 -35.41
CA VAL A 734 8.98 22.18 -35.88
C VAL A 734 7.48 22.46 -35.96
N VAL A 735 6.89 22.32 -37.15
CA VAL A 735 5.45 22.49 -37.37
C VAL A 735 4.76 21.13 -37.29
N GLN A 736 3.69 21.02 -36.50
CA GLN A 736 2.97 19.77 -36.32
C GLN A 736 2.26 19.35 -37.61
N ALA A 737 2.16 18.03 -37.86
CA ALA A 737 1.53 17.50 -39.06
C ALA A 737 0.07 17.95 -39.29
N LYS A 738 -0.67 18.28 -38.22
CA LYS A 738 -2.05 18.81 -38.30
C LYS A 738 -2.13 20.23 -38.88
N ASP A 739 -1.03 20.97 -38.82
CA ASP A 739 -0.91 22.37 -39.25
C ASP A 739 -0.24 22.45 -40.65
N VAL A 740 -0.23 21.33 -41.37
CA VAL A 740 0.39 21.13 -42.68
C VAL A 740 -0.59 20.41 -43.59
N LYS A 741 -0.61 20.79 -44.87
CA LYS A 741 -1.34 20.07 -45.92
C LYS A 741 -0.36 19.44 -46.89
N LEU A 742 -0.49 18.13 -47.13
CA LEU A 742 0.29 17.45 -48.17
C LEU A 742 -0.21 17.88 -49.55
N ILE A 743 0.69 18.16 -50.49
CA ILE A 743 0.35 18.42 -51.87
C ILE A 743 0.89 17.27 -52.72
N GLU A 744 -0.01 16.45 -53.24
CA GLU A 744 0.30 15.39 -54.20
C GLU A 744 0.34 16.00 -55.61
N ASN A 745 1.39 15.70 -56.38
CA ASN A 745 1.62 16.12 -57.77
C ASN A 745 1.74 17.64 -57.99
N PHE A 746 2.78 18.26 -57.41
CA PHE A 746 3.19 19.60 -57.80
C PHE A 746 4.13 19.51 -59.03
N GLU A 747 3.74 20.11 -60.16
CA GLU A 747 4.59 20.29 -61.36
C GLU A 747 5.16 19.01 -62.04
N ASP A 748 4.42 17.89 -62.11
CA ASP A 748 4.86 16.65 -62.80
C ASP A 748 6.28 16.17 -62.37
N CYS A 749 6.63 16.43 -61.12
CA CYS A 749 7.90 16.09 -60.50
C CYS A 749 7.71 14.96 -59.48
N ASP A 750 8.70 14.06 -59.35
CA ASP A 750 8.73 13.00 -58.32
C ASP A 750 8.92 13.57 -56.89
N ASP A 751 9.14 14.89 -56.73
CA ASP A 751 9.35 15.54 -55.44
C ASP A 751 8.03 15.77 -54.67
N MET A 752 8.04 15.43 -53.38
CA MET A 752 6.91 15.68 -52.48
C MET A 752 6.94 17.11 -51.92
N TYR A 753 5.79 17.80 -51.93
CA TYR A 753 5.64 19.14 -51.36
C TYR A 753 4.61 19.18 -50.23
N ILE A 754 4.84 20.07 -49.26
CA ILE A 754 3.90 20.36 -48.18
C ILE A 754 3.60 21.86 -48.10
N GLU A 755 2.38 22.22 -47.73
CA GLU A 755 1.97 23.59 -47.46
C GLU A 755 1.86 23.82 -45.94
N ILE A 756 2.63 24.78 -45.42
CA ILE A 756 2.59 25.18 -44.02
C ILE A 756 1.42 26.16 -43.79
N LEU A 757 0.43 25.76 -42.98
CA LEU A 757 -0.83 26.51 -42.81
C LEU A 757 -0.75 27.60 -41.71
N VAL A 758 0.17 27.45 -40.77
CA VAL A 758 0.36 28.31 -39.60
C VAL A 758 1.73 28.99 -39.63
N GLN A 759 1.84 30.20 -39.08
CA GLN A 759 3.10 30.94 -39.10
C GLN A 759 3.97 30.32 -38.01
N PRO A 760 5.07 29.63 -38.35
CA PRO A 760 5.92 29.02 -37.34
C PRO A 760 6.59 30.10 -36.50
N GLN A 761 6.77 29.83 -35.20
CA GLN A 761 7.53 30.71 -34.30
C GLN A 761 8.95 30.18 -34.07
N TYR A 762 9.90 31.07 -33.84
CA TYR A 762 11.26 30.67 -33.46
C TYR A 762 11.27 29.79 -32.21
N TYR A 763 11.99 28.67 -32.29
CA TYR A 763 12.07 27.61 -31.28
C TYR A 763 10.75 26.90 -30.97
N GLU A 764 9.73 27.07 -31.82
CA GLU A 764 8.46 26.38 -31.62
C GLU A 764 8.66 24.87 -31.72
N ASN A 765 8.17 24.16 -30.70
CA ASN A 765 8.25 22.70 -30.57
C ASN A 765 9.69 22.14 -30.55
N ILE A 766 10.70 22.96 -30.26
CA ILE A 766 12.10 22.53 -30.11
C ILE A 766 12.48 22.44 -28.63
N LYS A 767 13.08 21.32 -28.23
CA LYS A 767 13.76 21.15 -26.95
C LYS A 767 15.26 21.38 -27.16
N PRO A 768 15.84 22.50 -26.69
CA PRO A 768 17.24 22.82 -26.93
C PRO A 768 18.19 21.88 -26.19
N ILE A 769 19.45 21.88 -26.62
CA ILE A 769 20.54 21.15 -25.95
C ILE A 769 20.57 21.47 -24.45
N GLY A 770 20.64 20.43 -23.62
CA GLY A 770 20.76 20.55 -22.17
C GLY A 770 19.49 21.03 -21.46
N TYR A 771 18.34 21.04 -22.14
CA TYR A 771 17.07 21.50 -21.56
C TYR A 771 16.64 20.74 -20.29
N ASP A 772 16.84 19.42 -20.25
CA ASP A 772 16.52 18.58 -19.10
C ASP A 772 17.70 18.51 -18.12
N LEU A 773 18.91 18.36 -18.64
CA LEU A 773 20.14 18.28 -17.85
C LEU A 773 21.32 18.88 -18.61
N MET A 774 22.03 19.83 -18.01
CA MET A 774 23.25 20.41 -18.61
C MET A 774 24.49 19.61 -18.20
N LYS A 775 25.45 19.49 -19.11
CA LYS A 775 26.78 18.94 -18.82
C LYS A 775 27.45 19.72 -17.67
N GLY A 776 28.14 19.00 -16.79
CA GLY A 776 28.80 19.53 -15.59
C GLY A 776 27.84 19.84 -14.44
N LYS A 777 26.52 19.75 -14.64
CA LYS A 777 25.56 19.96 -13.56
C LYS A 777 25.56 18.74 -12.62
N THR A 778 25.61 19.00 -11.32
CA THR A 778 25.42 17.97 -10.30
C THR A 778 24.02 17.35 -10.42
N VAL A 779 23.96 16.03 -10.61
CA VAL A 779 22.71 15.26 -10.71
C VAL A 779 22.31 14.64 -9.38
N ALA A 780 23.28 14.19 -8.60
CA ALA A 780 23.06 13.58 -7.30
C ALA A 780 24.24 13.92 -6.40
N THR A 781 23.95 14.13 -5.12
CA THR A 781 24.93 14.41 -4.09
C THR A 781 25.15 13.16 -3.23
N PRO A 782 26.29 13.04 -2.53
CA PRO A 782 26.50 12.00 -1.53
C PRO A 782 25.31 11.92 -0.59
N TYR A 783 25.06 10.71 -0.12
CA TYR A 783 24.00 10.33 0.80
C TYR A 783 22.59 10.32 0.21
N THR A 784 22.48 10.43 -1.12
CA THR A 784 21.21 10.20 -1.82
C THR A 784 20.92 8.71 -1.87
N ARG A 785 19.74 8.29 -1.40
CA ARG A 785 19.24 6.93 -1.63
C ARG A 785 18.75 6.80 -3.07
N ILE A 786 19.28 5.82 -3.80
CA ILE A 786 19.01 5.65 -5.22
C ILE A 786 17.65 4.96 -5.41
N GLY A 787 16.60 5.75 -5.67
CA GLY A 787 15.29 5.27 -6.07
C GLY A 787 15.12 5.20 -7.59
N PRO A 788 13.90 4.94 -8.09
CA PRO A 788 13.65 4.83 -9.53
C PRO A 788 13.89 6.14 -10.30
N SER A 789 13.62 7.30 -9.70
CA SER A 789 13.90 8.58 -10.33
C SER A 789 15.41 8.86 -10.38
N GLU A 790 16.11 8.56 -9.29
CA GLU A 790 17.55 8.80 -9.13
C GLU A 790 18.36 7.90 -10.06
N ILE A 791 17.99 6.61 -10.20
CA ILE A 791 18.66 5.68 -11.12
C ILE A 791 18.56 6.17 -12.57
N GLY A 792 17.40 6.72 -12.96
CA GLY A 792 17.19 7.30 -14.29
C GLY A 792 18.04 8.53 -14.54
N LEU A 793 18.23 9.38 -13.52
CA LEU A 793 19.09 10.56 -13.64
C LEU A 793 20.59 10.21 -13.67
N LEU A 794 21.00 9.20 -12.89
CA LEU A 794 22.36 8.64 -12.95
C LEU A 794 22.63 8.02 -14.33
N ALA A 795 21.68 7.27 -14.88
CA ALA A 795 21.77 6.72 -16.23
C ALA A 795 21.87 7.85 -17.28
N ALA A 796 21.01 8.87 -17.18
CA ALA A 796 21.02 10.04 -18.06
C ALA A 796 22.35 10.81 -18.02
N SER A 797 23.02 10.83 -16.86
CA SER A 797 24.34 11.45 -16.72
C SER A 797 25.48 10.67 -17.40
N GLY A 798 25.19 9.48 -17.93
CA GLY A 798 26.15 8.59 -18.59
C GLY A 798 26.93 7.70 -17.62
N ARG A 799 26.38 7.40 -16.44
CA ARG A 799 27.04 6.50 -15.48
C ARG A 799 26.66 5.05 -15.75
N LYS A 800 27.67 4.19 -15.82
CA LYS A 800 27.51 2.72 -15.82
C LYS A 800 27.57 2.15 -14.41
N GLU A 801 28.38 2.77 -13.56
CA GLU A 801 28.62 2.37 -12.18
C GLU A 801 28.65 3.60 -11.28
N VAL A 802 28.40 3.38 -10.00
CA VAL A 802 28.36 4.42 -8.98
C VAL A 802 29.00 3.92 -7.68
N LEU A 803 29.67 4.84 -6.98
CA LEU A 803 30.23 4.62 -5.66
C LEU A 803 29.12 4.72 -4.62
N VAL A 804 28.89 3.63 -3.89
CA VAL A 804 27.83 3.53 -2.89
C VAL A 804 28.37 3.06 -1.54
N ALA A 805 27.62 3.30 -0.48
CA ALA A 805 27.89 2.70 0.82
C ALA A 805 27.75 1.18 0.72
N LYS A 806 28.73 0.45 1.22
CA LYS A 806 28.69 -1.01 1.31
C LYS A 806 27.55 -1.45 2.21
N ASN A 807 26.84 -2.50 1.80
CA ASN A 807 25.78 -3.05 2.63
C ASN A 807 26.38 -3.73 3.87
N THR A 808 26.10 -3.20 5.06
CA THR A 808 26.45 -3.85 6.32
C THR A 808 25.29 -4.75 6.76
N PRO A 809 25.48 -6.08 6.82
CA PRO A 809 24.43 -6.99 7.27
C PRO A 809 24.09 -6.77 8.75
N ILE A 810 22.80 -6.82 9.06
CA ILE A 810 22.28 -6.65 10.42
C ILE A 810 21.97 -8.03 11.01
N GLY A 811 22.56 -8.37 12.16
CA GLY A 811 22.27 -9.62 12.84
C GLY A 811 20.95 -9.56 13.62
N ILE A 812 20.15 -10.62 13.58
CA ILE A 812 18.95 -10.77 14.43
C ILE A 812 19.07 -12.03 15.27
N LEU A 813 18.88 -11.89 16.58
CA LEU A 813 18.94 -12.98 17.56
C LEU A 813 17.78 -12.90 18.56
N SER A 814 17.03 -13.98 18.73
CA SER A 814 15.99 -14.08 19.77
C SER A 814 16.49 -14.82 21.00
N ILE A 815 16.21 -14.27 22.19
CA ILE A 815 16.69 -14.80 23.47
C ILE A 815 15.50 -15.19 24.35
N GLY A 816 15.35 -16.49 24.62
CA GLY A 816 14.29 -17.01 25.46
C GLY A 816 14.36 -18.53 25.68
N ASN A 817 13.99 -18.99 26.89
CA ASN A 817 13.94 -20.43 27.22
C ASN A 817 12.71 -21.14 26.67
N ASN A 818 11.67 -20.38 26.31
CA ASN A 818 10.33 -20.87 26.00
C ASN A 818 9.92 -20.43 24.58
N LEU A 819 10.88 -20.32 23.67
CA LEU A 819 10.69 -19.93 22.29
C LEU A 819 10.91 -21.14 21.38
N GLU A 820 10.02 -21.34 20.41
CA GLU A 820 10.13 -22.36 19.36
C GLU A 820 10.07 -21.74 17.96
N GLU A 821 10.58 -22.45 16.97
CA GLU A 821 10.43 -22.08 15.56
C GLU A 821 8.96 -22.23 15.11
N PRO A 822 8.42 -21.28 14.32
CA PRO A 822 7.08 -21.42 13.75
C PRO A 822 6.94 -22.70 12.91
N GLY A 823 5.93 -23.50 13.24
CA GLY A 823 5.64 -24.77 12.54
C GLY A 823 6.06 -26.02 13.29
N GLU A 824 6.91 -25.91 14.30
CA GLU A 824 7.25 -27.02 15.19
C GLU A 824 6.12 -27.28 16.21
N ILE A 825 6.08 -28.45 16.85
CA ILE A 825 5.05 -28.77 17.84
C ILE A 825 5.27 -27.94 19.10
N LEU A 826 4.27 -27.13 19.48
CA LEU A 826 4.37 -26.28 20.66
C LEU A 826 4.28 -27.11 21.95
N LEU A 827 5.38 -27.18 22.70
CA LEU A 827 5.39 -27.79 24.03
C LEU A 827 4.62 -26.93 25.05
N PRO A 828 4.03 -27.52 26.10
CA PRO A 828 3.37 -26.76 27.17
C PRO A 828 4.28 -25.69 27.77
N GLY A 829 3.81 -24.44 27.76
CA GLY A 829 4.56 -23.28 28.29
C GLY A 829 5.50 -22.61 27.29
N PHE A 830 5.64 -23.12 26.06
CA PHE A 830 6.39 -22.47 24.97
C PHE A 830 5.48 -21.58 24.12
N VAL A 831 6.09 -20.65 23.38
CA VAL A 831 5.45 -19.79 22.37
C VAL A 831 6.36 -19.73 21.13
N TYR A 832 5.82 -19.46 19.95
CA TYR A 832 6.65 -19.27 18.75
C TYR A 832 7.46 -17.97 18.81
N ASP A 833 8.64 -17.96 18.21
CA ASP A 833 9.45 -16.77 18.02
C ASP A 833 8.92 -15.91 16.87
N ILE A 834 8.13 -14.91 17.21
CA ILE A 834 7.48 -14.04 16.22
C ILE A 834 8.26 -12.74 16.00
N ASN A 835 9.07 -12.33 16.98
CA ASN A 835 9.77 -11.05 16.93
C ASN A 835 10.84 -11.10 15.84
N ARG A 836 11.61 -12.19 15.79
CA ARG A 836 12.63 -12.37 14.76
C ARG A 836 12.05 -12.34 13.35
N ILE A 837 10.96 -13.07 13.12
CA ILE A 837 10.27 -13.09 11.81
C ILE A 837 9.73 -11.70 11.44
N THR A 838 9.14 -10.99 12.40
CA THR A 838 8.64 -9.61 12.19
C THR A 838 9.78 -8.65 11.87
N LEU A 839 10.90 -8.74 12.57
CA LEU A 839 12.08 -7.89 12.36
C LEU A 839 12.76 -8.18 11.03
N ILE A 840 12.88 -9.44 10.63
CA ILE A 840 13.38 -9.84 9.31
C ILE A 840 12.53 -9.18 8.21
N ALA A 841 11.20 -9.28 8.33
CA ALA A 841 10.28 -8.68 7.39
C ALA A 841 10.38 -7.15 7.37
N LEU A 842 10.55 -6.52 8.54
CA LEU A 842 10.77 -5.07 8.64
C LEU A 842 12.08 -4.65 7.96
N LEU A 843 13.18 -5.38 8.14
CA LEU A 843 14.44 -5.09 7.46
C LEU A 843 14.31 -5.26 5.94
N LYS A 844 13.59 -6.30 5.47
CA LYS A 844 13.24 -6.45 4.05
C LYS A 844 12.43 -5.27 3.53
N GLU A 845 11.41 -4.82 4.26
CA GLU A 845 10.62 -3.63 3.92
C GLU A 845 11.47 -2.36 3.80
N LYS A 846 12.43 -2.19 4.71
CA LYS A 846 13.36 -1.06 4.67
C LYS A 846 14.50 -1.27 3.69
N GLY A 847 14.61 -2.43 3.06
CA GLY A 847 15.64 -2.77 2.09
C GLY A 847 17.05 -2.91 2.70
N PHE A 848 17.14 -3.38 3.95
CA PHE A 848 18.40 -3.70 4.61
C PHE A 848 18.68 -5.21 4.59
N ASN A 849 19.96 -5.55 4.41
CA ASN A 849 20.42 -6.93 4.49
C ASN A 849 20.48 -7.38 5.95
N TYR A 850 20.17 -8.67 6.18
CA TYR A 850 20.17 -9.25 7.51
C TYR A 850 20.83 -10.63 7.54
N LEU A 851 21.28 -11.04 8.72
CA LEU A 851 21.71 -12.40 9.03
C LEU A 851 20.90 -12.91 10.22
N ASP A 852 20.28 -14.07 10.05
CA ASP A 852 19.48 -14.73 11.09
C ASP A 852 20.37 -15.63 11.95
N PHE A 853 20.45 -15.35 13.26
CA PHE A 853 21.19 -16.15 14.24
C PHE A 853 20.30 -17.06 15.10
N GLY A 854 19.00 -17.10 14.81
CA GLY A 854 18.02 -18.01 15.42
C GLY A 854 17.65 -17.66 16.85
N ILE A 855 17.34 -18.71 17.62
CA ILE A 855 16.91 -18.66 19.01
C ILE A 855 18.05 -19.15 19.92
N VAL A 856 18.26 -18.47 21.04
CA VAL A 856 19.16 -18.91 22.12
C VAL A 856 18.45 -18.87 23.47
N ASN A 857 18.78 -19.83 24.35
CA ASN A 857 18.26 -19.86 25.71
C ASN A 857 18.81 -18.69 26.57
N ASN A 858 18.19 -18.44 27.73
CA ASN A 858 18.58 -17.38 28.66
C ASN A 858 19.81 -17.71 29.53
N MET A 859 20.70 -18.62 29.12
CA MET A 859 21.95 -18.87 29.83
C MET A 859 23.04 -17.92 29.35
N ILE A 860 23.74 -17.25 30.28
CA ILE A 860 24.80 -16.27 29.96
C ILE A 860 25.82 -16.82 28.98
N ALA A 861 26.34 -18.03 29.24
CA ALA A 861 27.33 -18.67 28.37
C ALA A 861 26.80 -18.91 26.94
N SER A 862 25.53 -19.35 26.81
CA SER A 862 24.91 -19.59 25.50
C SER A 862 24.67 -18.28 24.74
N ILE A 863 24.14 -17.25 25.41
CA ILE A 863 23.94 -15.91 24.83
C ILE A 863 25.29 -15.36 24.35
N LYS A 864 26.32 -15.38 25.20
CA LYS A 864 27.66 -14.91 24.88
C LYS A 864 28.22 -15.61 23.64
N ASN A 865 28.19 -16.94 23.61
CA ASN A 865 28.71 -17.70 22.47
C ASN A 865 28.00 -17.32 21.14
N LYS A 866 26.69 -17.09 21.19
CA LYS A 866 25.93 -16.66 20.00
C LYS A 866 26.21 -15.22 19.60
N ILE A 867 26.38 -14.31 20.56
CA ILE A 867 26.81 -12.94 20.29
C ILE A 867 28.23 -12.95 19.68
N ASP A 868 29.15 -13.75 20.21
CA ASP A 868 30.52 -13.89 19.67
C ASP A 868 30.52 -14.43 18.24
N GLU A 869 29.62 -15.37 17.91
CA GLU A 869 29.40 -15.82 16.53
C GLU A 869 28.88 -14.69 15.63
N ALA A 870 27.93 -13.90 16.13
CA ALA A 870 27.30 -12.83 15.38
C ALA A 870 28.26 -11.68 15.08
N LEU A 871 28.99 -11.18 16.08
CA LEU A 871 29.89 -10.02 15.94
C LEU A 871 31.08 -10.27 15.00
N LYS A 872 31.37 -11.53 14.66
CA LYS A 872 32.31 -11.89 13.59
C LYS A 872 31.78 -11.58 12.19
N LYS A 873 30.46 -11.53 12.01
CA LYS A 873 29.79 -11.41 10.70
C LYS A 873 29.03 -10.09 10.55
N VAL A 874 28.69 -9.41 11.63
CA VAL A 874 27.90 -8.17 11.62
C VAL A 874 28.50 -7.07 12.50
N ASP A 875 28.20 -5.83 12.15
CA ASP A 875 28.52 -4.65 12.98
C ASP A 875 27.32 -4.17 13.80
N ILE A 876 26.11 -4.58 13.41
CA ILE A 876 24.86 -4.22 14.08
C ILE A 876 24.17 -5.52 14.50
N LEU A 877 23.96 -5.71 15.80
CA LEU A 877 23.24 -6.85 16.35
C LEU A 877 21.95 -6.40 17.03
N VAL A 878 20.82 -6.88 16.52
CA VAL A 878 19.49 -6.68 17.08
C VAL A 878 19.11 -7.94 17.86
N THR A 879 18.84 -7.79 19.15
CA THR A 879 18.37 -8.88 20.00
C THR A 879 16.94 -8.64 20.45
N THR A 880 16.19 -9.72 20.69
CA THR A 880 14.85 -9.64 21.30
C THR A 880 14.76 -10.55 22.51
N GLY A 881 14.02 -10.13 23.54
CA GLY A 881 13.90 -10.89 24.79
C GLY A 881 14.99 -10.53 25.81
N SER A 882 14.96 -11.17 26.98
CA SER A 882 15.91 -10.99 28.11
C SER A 882 16.01 -9.60 28.78
N THR A 883 15.62 -8.50 28.11
CA THR A 883 15.79 -7.11 28.60
C THR A 883 15.06 -6.74 29.90
N ASN A 884 14.10 -7.54 30.34
CA ASN A 884 13.36 -7.35 31.61
C ASN A 884 13.77 -8.33 32.73
N ASN A 885 14.61 -9.32 32.46
CA ASN A 885 15.00 -10.33 33.43
C ASN A 885 16.27 -9.87 34.16
N ARG A 886 16.12 -9.21 35.31
CA ARG A 886 17.27 -8.85 36.17
C ARG A 886 18.37 -8.08 35.43
N ASP A 887 18.01 -7.31 34.39
CA ASP A 887 18.94 -6.57 33.53
C ASP A 887 20.02 -7.46 32.85
N LEU A 888 19.73 -8.73 32.56
CA LEU A 888 20.71 -9.72 32.05
C LEU A 888 21.50 -9.23 30.83
N MET A 889 20.83 -8.64 29.83
CA MET A 889 21.53 -8.08 28.67
C MET A 889 22.44 -6.92 29.04
N LYS A 890 22.09 -6.10 30.03
CA LYS A 890 22.94 -5.00 30.48
C LYS A 890 24.21 -5.54 31.14
N ILE A 891 24.05 -6.57 31.99
CA ILE A 891 25.17 -7.30 32.61
C ILE A 891 26.07 -7.90 31.51
N ILE A 892 25.50 -8.60 30.53
CA ILE A 892 26.28 -9.22 29.45
C ILE A 892 27.08 -8.17 28.67
N LEU A 893 26.42 -7.06 28.31
CA LEU A 893 27.03 -5.97 27.56
C LEU A 893 28.15 -5.28 28.36
N GLU A 894 27.94 -4.99 29.64
CA GLU A 894 28.93 -4.35 30.50
C GLU A 894 30.11 -5.29 30.86
N GLU A 895 29.83 -6.52 31.29
CA GLU A 895 30.86 -7.42 31.86
C GLU A 895 31.67 -8.16 30.80
N TYR A 896 31.11 -8.49 29.63
CA TYR A 896 31.79 -9.33 28.63
C TYR A 896 32.23 -8.57 27.38
N TYR A 897 31.63 -7.42 27.10
CA TYR A 897 31.92 -6.62 25.90
C TYR A 897 32.38 -5.20 26.21
N GLU A 898 32.48 -4.83 27.50
CA GLU A 898 32.82 -3.48 27.95
C GLU A 898 32.01 -2.40 27.21
N ALA A 899 30.75 -2.71 26.90
CA ALA A 899 29.93 -1.88 26.04
C ALA A 899 29.44 -0.64 26.79
N ASP A 900 29.50 0.50 26.12
CA ASP A 900 28.88 1.74 26.59
C ASP A 900 27.37 1.68 26.33
N ILE A 901 26.59 1.58 27.40
CA ILE A 901 25.12 1.59 27.36
C ILE A 901 24.63 3.04 27.40
N HIS A 902 24.35 3.59 26.22
CA HIS A 902 23.89 4.97 26.05
C HIS A 902 22.53 5.24 26.67
N PHE A 903 21.62 4.27 26.56
CA PHE A 903 20.38 4.24 27.33
C PHE A 903 19.87 2.81 27.46
N GLY A 904 19.31 2.49 28.62
CA GLY A 904 18.74 1.17 28.92
C GLY A 904 17.25 1.16 29.25
N ASN A 905 16.61 2.34 29.31
CA ASN A 905 15.20 2.50 29.67
C ASN A 905 14.59 3.76 28.99
N ILE A 906 13.56 3.59 28.14
CA ILE A 906 12.87 4.71 27.46
C ILE A 906 11.48 4.95 28.08
N ASN A 907 11.12 6.22 28.27
CA ASN A 907 9.85 6.66 28.84
C ASN A 907 8.68 6.57 27.85
N ILE A 908 8.37 5.36 27.37
CA ILE A 908 7.27 5.08 26.44
C ILE A 908 6.49 3.83 26.83
N LYS A 909 5.23 3.74 26.38
CA LYS A 909 4.43 2.52 26.40
C LYS A 909 3.92 2.18 25.00
N PRO A 910 4.11 0.96 24.50
CA PRO A 910 5.07 -0.05 24.98
C PRO A 910 6.53 0.39 24.75
N GLY A 911 7.52 -0.44 25.15
CA GLY A 911 8.93 -0.19 24.79
C GLY A 911 9.89 0.26 25.90
N LYS A 912 9.49 0.14 27.19
CA LYS A 912 10.30 0.62 28.32
C LYS A 912 11.75 0.14 28.28
N SER A 913 11.97 -1.16 28.09
CA SER A 913 13.25 -1.84 28.29
C SER A 913 14.13 -1.89 27.04
N THR A 914 13.93 -0.96 26.11
CA THR A 914 14.76 -0.85 24.90
C THR A 914 16.15 -0.35 25.29
N ILE A 915 17.18 -1.06 24.84
CA ILE A 915 18.58 -0.75 25.13
C ILE A 915 19.30 -0.41 23.81
N PHE A 916 20.08 0.66 23.83
CA PHE A 916 21.06 0.97 22.81
C PHE A 916 22.45 1.05 23.44
N ALA A 917 23.40 0.31 22.87
CA ALA A 917 24.77 0.24 23.36
C ALA A 917 25.77 0.13 22.21
N THR A 918 27.02 0.50 22.48
CA THR A 918 28.13 0.31 21.53
C THR A 918 29.34 -0.27 22.23
N CYS A 919 30.10 -1.13 21.55
CA CYS A 919 31.42 -1.54 21.99
C CYS A 919 32.43 -1.49 20.84
N GLU A 920 33.69 -1.70 21.14
CA GLU A 920 34.76 -1.76 20.16
C GLU A 920 35.37 -3.17 20.17
N ILE A 921 35.40 -3.83 19.01
CA ILE A 921 35.97 -5.17 18.85
C ILE A 921 36.87 -5.14 17.62
N ASN A 922 38.14 -5.49 17.79
CA ASN A 922 39.16 -5.45 16.73
C ASN A 922 39.19 -4.10 16.00
N ASN A 923 39.18 -3.00 16.76
CA ASN A 923 39.13 -1.62 16.26
C ASN A 923 37.93 -1.32 15.33
N THR A 924 36.87 -2.11 15.43
CA THR A 924 35.62 -1.88 14.70
C THR A 924 34.52 -1.62 15.71
N LYS A 925 33.79 -0.51 15.52
CA LYS A 925 32.66 -0.19 16.38
C LYS A 925 31.48 -1.11 16.10
N LYS A 926 30.96 -1.75 17.15
CA LYS A 926 29.79 -2.61 17.12
C LYS A 926 28.61 -1.94 17.80
N TYR A 927 27.42 -2.12 17.25
CA TYR A 927 26.17 -1.53 17.71
C TYR A 927 25.19 -2.61 18.18
N PHE A 928 24.59 -2.41 19.35
CA PHE A 928 23.59 -3.31 19.91
C PHE A 928 22.25 -2.60 20.07
N TRP A 929 21.20 -3.24 19.54
CA TRP A 929 19.81 -2.90 19.79
C TRP A 929 19.13 -4.05 20.52
N CYS A 930 18.87 -3.91 21.82
CA CYS A 930 18.16 -4.95 22.57
C CYS A 930 16.70 -4.53 22.76
N LEU A 931 15.81 -5.17 22.00
CA LEU A 931 14.40 -4.88 21.97
C LEU A 931 13.62 -5.70 23.03
N PRO A 932 12.47 -5.21 23.52
CA PRO A 932 11.64 -5.96 24.45
C PRO A 932 11.14 -7.29 23.85
N GLY A 933 10.99 -8.33 24.67
CA GLY A 933 10.47 -9.62 24.20
C GLY A 933 8.96 -9.61 23.85
N ASN A 934 8.21 -8.60 24.28
CA ASN A 934 6.80 -8.47 23.92
C ASN A 934 6.67 -8.04 22.45
N PRO A 935 5.88 -8.74 21.60
CA PRO A 935 5.89 -8.49 20.17
C PRO A 935 5.43 -7.12 19.70
N VAL A 936 4.35 -6.59 20.28
CA VAL A 936 3.88 -5.23 19.96
C VAL A 936 4.93 -4.20 20.37
N SER A 937 5.60 -4.44 21.51
CA SER A 937 6.69 -3.59 21.98
C SER A 937 7.88 -3.63 21.03
N ALA A 938 8.34 -4.84 20.67
CA ALA A 938 9.47 -5.05 19.76
C ALA A 938 9.24 -4.34 18.42
N HIS A 939 8.08 -4.56 17.80
CA HIS A 939 7.74 -3.99 16.51
C HIS A 939 7.66 -2.46 16.56
N ILE A 940 6.95 -1.88 17.54
CA ILE A 940 6.89 -0.41 17.70
C ILE A 940 8.28 0.18 17.92
N THR A 941 9.09 -0.43 18.79
CA THR A 941 10.45 0.09 19.07
C THR A 941 11.38 -0.07 17.88
N ALA A 942 11.22 -1.13 17.07
CA ALA A 942 11.98 -1.31 15.85
C ALA A 942 11.55 -0.30 14.77
N GLN A 943 10.26 -0.05 14.65
CA GLN A 943 9.72 0.95 13.73
C GLN A 943 10.22 2.35 14.07
N VAL A 944 10.20 2.72 15.35
CA VAL A 944 10.54 4.09 15.78
C VAL A 944 12.05 4.29 15.93
N PHE A 945 12.74 3.39 16.62
CA PHE A 945 14.16 3.61 16.97
C PHE A 945 15.11 2.89 16.03
N LEU A 946 14.92 1.57 15.78
CA LEU A 946 15.83 0.84 14.89
C LEU A 946 15.77 1.38 13.45
N SER A 947 14.58 1.65 12.92
CA SER A 947 14.46 2.22 11.56
C SER A 947 15.13 3.59 11.48
N SER A 948 14.93 4.45 12.49
CA SER A 948 15.58 5.78 12.54
C SER A 948 17.10 5.66 12.68
N PHE A 949 17.59 4.71 13.48
CA PHE A 949 19.01 4.39 13.62
C PHE A 949 19.63 4.00 12.29
N LEU A 950 19.02 3.03 11.61
CA LEU A 950 19.53 2.54 10.33
C LEU A 950 19.48 3.65 9.28
N ASN A 951 18.38 4.41 9.22
CA ASN A 951 18.29 5.56 8.32
C ASN A 951 19.40 6.59 8.59
N GLU A 952 19.70 6.92 9.85
CA GLU A 952 20.78 7.86 10.19
C GLU A 952 22.17 7.28 9.88
N MET A 953 22.42 6.02 10.24
CA MET A 953 23.70 5.33 10.02
C MET A 953 24.03 5.19 8.53
N PHE A 954 23.01 4.99 7.71
CA PHE A 954 23.12 4.86 6.27
C PHE A 954 22.73 6.15 5.52
N PHE A 955 22.68 7.29 6.22
CA PHE A 955 22.47 8.63 5.65
C PHE A 955 21.20 8.80 4.80
N ASN A 956 20.16 8.02 5.10
CA ASN A 956 18.88 8.03 4.43
C ASN A 956 17.94 9.11 5.01
N PHE A 957 18.38 10.37 4.99
CA PHE A 957 17.69 11.49 5.66
C PHE A 957 16.30 11.82 5.08
N TYR A 958 16.05 11.47 3.82
CA TYR A 958 14.77 11.70 3.15
C TYR A 958 13.70 10.63 3.45
N SER A 959 14.05 9.62 4.24
CA SER A 959 13.16 8.51 4.63
C SER A 959 12.62 8.62 6.06
N GLU A 960 12.85 9.75 6.74
CA GLU A 960 12.17 10.01 8.00
C GLU A 960 10.65 9.96 7.78
N TYR A 961 9.96 9.24 8.65
CA TYR A 961 8.52 9.10 8.55
C TYR A 961 7.85 10.47 8.65
N ALA A 962 6.86 10.72 7.78
CA ALA A 962 6.03 11.90 7.89
C ALA A 962 5.25 11.86 9.21
N VAL A 963 5.40 12.91 10.03
CA VAL A 963 4.54 13.10 11.20
C VAL A 963 3.29 13.83 10.74
N VAL A 964 2.16 13.16 10.85
CA VAL A 964 0.85 13.65 10.39
C VAL A 964 -0.03 13.97 11.59
N PRO A 965 -0.62 15.18 11.66
CA PRO A 965 -1.66 15.48 12.63
C PRO A 965 -2.93 14.69 12.27
N ALA A 966 -3.44 13.91 13.22
CA ALA A 966 -4.58 13.03 13.01
C ALA A 966 -5.64 13.23 14.10
N ARG A 967 -6.90 13.31 13.68
CA ARG A 967 -8.05 13.53 14.56
C ARG A 967 -8.61 12.21 15.06
N ILE A 968 -8.70 12.03 16.38
CA ILE A 968 -9.26 10.84 17.02
C ILE A 968 -10.72 11.10 17.38
N GLU A 969 -11.65 10.32 16.84
CA GLU A 969 -13.09 10.53 17.10
C GLU A 969 -13.62 9.79 18.35
N CYS A 970 -12.93 8.73 18.78
CA CYS A 970 -13.31 7.93 19.94
C CYS A 970 -12.65 8.39 21.25
N GLU A 971 -13.25 8.04 22.39
CA GLU A 971 -12.64 8.22 23.71
C GLU A 971 -11.46 7.27 23.94
N TYR A 972 -10.46 7.75 24.68
CA TYR A 972 -9.31 6.94 25.06
C TYR A 972 -8.70 7.38 26.40
N ILE A 973 -8.05 6.44 27.10
CA ILE A 973 -7.48 6.64 28.43
C ILE A 973 -5.96 6.81 28.35
N LEU A 974 -5.46 7.96 28.76
CA LEU A 974 -4.02 8.22 28.79
C LEU A 974 -3.30 7.37 29.85
N HIS A 975 -2.08 6.93 29.51
CA HIS A 975 -1.21 6.21 30.44
C HIS A 975 -0.27 7.19 31.15
N SER A 976 0.28 6.81 32.32
CA SER A 976 1.29 7.62 33.05
C SER A 976 2.60 7.89 32.27
N ARG A 977 2.74 7.31 31.08
CA ARG A 977 3.87 7.48 30.17
C ARG A 977 3.31 7.73 28.78
N PRO A 978 4.00 8.52 27.93
CA PRO A 978 3.63 8.67 26.53
C PRO A 978 3.38 7.30 25.88
N ARG A 979 2.31 7.19 25.09
CA ARG A 979 1.89 5.93 24.49
C ARG A 979 2.07 5.98 22.97
N MET A 980 2.71 4.96 22.44
CA MET A 980 2.77 4.67 21.01
C MET A 980 1.80 3.52 20.72
N ALA A 981 0.91 3.71 19.75
CA ALA A 981 -0.11 2.72 19.41
C ALA A 981 -0.27 2.60 17.89
N TRP A 982 -0.47 1.38 17.41
CA TRP A 982 -0.80 1.16 16.01
C TRP A 982 -2.15 1.79 15.66
N ALA A 983 -2.21 2.45 14.51
CA ALA A 983 -3.40 3.15 14.02
C ALA A 983 -3.57 2.97 12.52
N ILE A 984 -4.83 3.08 12.08
CA ILE A 984 -5.19 3.23 10.68
C ILE A 984 -5.59 4.70 10.48
N LEU A 985 -4.79 5.45 9.77
CA LEU A 985 -5.15 6.78 9.29
C LEU A 985 -5.93 6.63 7.98
N GLY A 986 -7.03 7.36 7.84
CA GLY A 986 -7.76 7.48 6.60
C GLY A 986 -8.13 8.93 6.32
N TRP A 987 -8.35 9.24 5.05
CA TRP A 987 -8.85 10.53 4.59
C TRP A 987 -10.22 10.30 3.97
N ASP A 988 -11.25 10.93 4.53
CA ASP A 988 -12.56 11.03 3.90
C ASP A 988 -12.50 12.14 2.84
N THR A 989 -13.20 11.98 1.71
CA THR A 989 -13.32 13.00 0.67
C THR A 989 -13.86 14.33 1.21
N ASN A 990 -14.60 14.29 2.31
CA ASN A 990 -15.14 15.47 3.00
C ASN A 990 -14.24 15.99 4.14
N ALA A 991 -13.22 15.24 4.55
CA ALA A 991 -12.35 15.62 5.67
C ALA A 991 -11.02 16.20 5.15
N ASN A 992 -10.76 17.46 5.47
CA ASN A 992 -9.48 18.12 5.16
C ASN A 992 -8.29 17.65 6.02
N CYS A 993 -8.48 16.62 6.86
CA CYS A 993 -7.46 16.13 7.79
C CYS A 993 -7.51 14.60 7.93
N ALA A 994 -6.42 14.00 8.42
CA ALA A 994 -6.35 12.57 8.67
C ALA A 994 -7.25 12.18 9.85
N LEU A 995 -8.07 11.15 9.68
CA LEU A 995 -8.89 10.56 10.73
C LEU A 995 -8.26 9.28 11.25
N VAL A 996 -8.26 9.10 12.57
CA VAL A 996 -7.76 7.90 13.23
C VAL A 996 -8.90 6.89 13.35
N TYR A 997 -8.80 5.80 12.60
CA TYR A 997 -9.68 4.65 12.70
C TYR A 997 -9.00 3.57 13.56
N THR A 998 -9.68 3.14 14.61
CA THR A 998 -9.18 2.07 15.49
C THR A 998 -10.19 0.93 15.57
N LYS A 999 -9.68 -0.31 15.53
CA LYS A 999 -10.47 -1.52 15.80
C LYS A 999 -10.71 -1.60 17.31
N GLN A 1000 -11.87 -1.12 17.78
CA GLN A 1000 -12.38 -1.16 19.18
C GLN A 1000 -11.36 -0.79 20.30
N ASN A 1001 -11.59 0.34 20.98
CA ASN A 1001 -10.70 0.95 22.00
C ASN A 1001 -9.29 1.22 21.46
N ALA A 1002 -8.94 2.50 21.26
CA ALA A 1002 -7.69 2.99 20.65
C ALA A 1002 -6.35 2.55 21.30
N ILE A 1003 -6.39 1.62 22.26
CA ILE A 1003 -5.34 1.30 23.21
C ILE A 1003 -5.36 -0.22 23.50
N THR A 1004 -5.34 -1.06 22.45
CA THR A 1004 -5.10 -2.51 22.66
C THR A 1004 -3.61 -2.83 22.43
N ASP A 1005 -3.03 -3.62 23.34
CA ASP A 1005 -1.66 -4.16 23.21
C ASP A 1005 -1.71 -5.55 22.48
N LYS A 1006 -2.70 -5.77 21.60
CA LYS A 1006 -2.89 -7.05 20.88
C LYS A 1006 -2.00 -7.10 19.64
N LEU A 1007 -1.48 -8.27 19.30
CA LEU A 1007 -0.66 -8.44 18.08
C LEU A 1007 -1.48 -8.19 16.80
N VAL A 1008 -2.69 -8.76 16.74
CA VAL A 1008 -3.59 -8.70 15.57
C VAL A 1008 -4.04 -7.27 15.25
N SER A 1009 -3.99 -6.36 16.23
CA SER A 1009 -4.33 -4.96 15.99
C SER A 1009 -3.31 -4.22 15.12
N ALA A 1010 -2.12 -4.80 14.89
CA ALA A 1010 -1.13 -4.24 13.97
C ALA A 1010 -1.44 -4.54 12.48
N ILE A 1011 -2.23 -5.59 12.18
CA ILE A 1011 -2.56 -5.98 10.80
C ILE A 1011 -3.29 -4.84 10.08
N GLY A 1012 -2.79 -4.46 8.90
CA GLY A 1012 -3.32 -3.39 8.07
C GLY A 1012 -3.14 -1.98 8.63
N THR A 1013 -2.37 -1.81 9.71
CA THR A 1013 -2.07 -0.48 10.26
C THR A 1013 -1.04 0.25 9.40
N ASN A 1014 -1.17 1.57 9.37
CA ASN A 1014 -0.38 2.42 8.47
C ASN A 1014 0.27 3.60 9.21
N ALA A 1015 0.06 3.71 10.53
CA ALA A 1015 0.71 4.72 11.36
C ALA A 1015 0.95 4.23 12.80
N VAL A 1016 1.89 4.89 13.47
CA VAL A 1016 2.08 4.82 14.93
C VAL A 1016 1.58 6.13 15.54
N LEU A 1017 0.43 6.07 16.21
CA LEU A 1017 -0.16 7.19 16.94
C LEU A 1017 0.64 7.48 18.22
N MET A 1018 0.99 8.75 18.43
CA MET A 1018 1.74 9.23 19.57
C MET A 1018 0.81 9.98 20.52
N LEU A 1019 0.42 9.31 21.60
CA LEU A 1019 -0.44 9.86 22.64
C LEU A 1019 0.41 10.42 23.79
N PRO A 1020 0.04 11.58 24.36
CA PRO A 1020 0.77 12.18 25.46
C PRO A 1020 0.68 11.34 26.74
N LYS A 1021 1.47 11.71 27.76
CA LYS A 1021 1.29 11.16 29.11
C LYS A 1021 -0.01 11.70 29.74
N LYS A 1022 -0.58 10.97 30.68
CA LYS A 1022 -1.74 11.39 31.48
C LYS A 1022 -1.37 12.61 32.33
N GLU A 1023 -2.18 13.66 32.23
CA GLU A 1023 -2.30 14.75 33.19
C GLU A 1023 -3.67 14.58 33.88
N ASP A 1024 -3.76 14.82 35.20
CA ASP A 1024 -4.86 14.35 36.06
C ASP A 1024 -6.27 14.55 35.48
N GLY A 1025 -7.08 13.48 35.49
CA GLY A 1025 -8.50 13.49 35.10
C GLY A 1025 -8.88 13.36 33.61
N SER A 1026 -7.96 13.37 32.66
CA SER A 1026 -8.34 13.55 31.23
C SER A 1026 -8.73 12.27 30.47
N ILE A 1027 -10.03 11.96 30.41
CA ILE A 1027 -10.62 11.28 29.24
C ILE A 1027 -10.65 12.33 28.12
N LYS A 1028 -9.92 12.12 27.03
CA LYS A 1028 -9.94 13.04 25.87
C LYS A 1028 -10.97 12.56 24.84
N ARG A 1029 -11.76 13.50 24.31
CA ARG A 1029 -12.68 13.33 23.18
C ARG A 1029 -12.26 14.26 22.04
N LYS A 1030 -12.29 13.77 20.79
CA LYS A 1030 -12.13 14.61 19.58
C LYS A 1030 -10.87 15.49 19.59
N SER A 1031 -9.70 14.91 19.88
CA SER A 1031 -8.42 15.62 19.85
C SER A 1031 -7.62 15.35 18.58
N PHE A 1032 -6.77 16.29 18.20
CA PHE A 1032 -5.69 16.07 17.24
C PHE A 1032 -4.47 15.55 17.99
N GLU A 1033 -3.92 14.44 17.52
CA GLU A 1033 -2.67 13.87 18.02
C GLU A 1033 -1.73 13.64 16.85
N GLN A 1034 -0.43 13.56 17.14
CA GLN A 1034 0.56 13.29 16.11
C GLN A 1034 0.64 11.79 15.81
N ALA A 1035 0.77 11.43 14.55
CA ALA A 1035 0.94 10.05 14.11
C ALA A 1035 2.13 9.95 13.16
N LEU A 1036 3.00 9.00 13.43
CA LEU A 1036 4.11 8.63 12.55
C LEU A 1036 3.53 7.81 11.39
N LEU A 1037 3.45 8.37 10.19
CA LEU A 1037 2.93 7.66 9.02
C LEU A 1037 3.97 6.65 8.53
N ILE A 1038 3.70 5.36 8.73
CA ILE A 1038 4.62 4.27 8.36
C ILE A 1038 4.36 3.72 6.96
N LYS A 1039 3.09 3.78 6.52
CA LYS A 1039 2.61 3.37 5.20
C LYS A 1039 1.54 4.38 4.77
N ILE A 1040 1.44 4.70 3.48
CA ILE A 1040 0.32 5.54 3.01
C ILE A 1040 -0.94 4.64 3.00
N PRO A 1041 -2.10 5.07 3.55
CA PRO A 1041 -3.32 4.23 3.62
C PRO A 1041 -3.73 3.57 2.32
N ASN A 1042 -4.55 2.53 2.37
CA ASN A 1042 -5.36 2.21 1.20
C ASN A 1042 -6.53 3.20 1.11
N LYS A 1043 -7.15 3.39 -0.08
CA LYS A 1043 -8.45 4.08 -0.17
C LYS A 1043 -9.37 3.54 0.94
N PHE A 1044 -10.00 4.43 1.70
CA PHE A 1044 -10.77 4.02 2.89
C PHE A 1044 -12.00 3.21 2.45
N ILE A 1045 -11.85 1.88 2.40
CA ILE A 1045 -12.95 0.95 2.20
C ILE A 1045 -13.39 0.53 3.61
N ASN A 1046 -14.62 0.89 3.99
CA ASN A 1046 -15.25 0.57 5.28
C ASN A 1046 -15.14 -0.92 5.70
N ASN A 1047 -14.84 -1.82 4.76
CA ASN A 1047 -14.76 -3.27 4.96
C ASN A 1047 -13.68 -3.72 5.97
N TYR A 1048 -12.63 -2.93 6.25
CA TYR A 1048 -11.61 -3.32 7.23
C TYR A 1048 -12.08 -3.20 8.70
N LEU A 1049 -13.11 -2.40 8.97
CA LEU A 1049 -13.63 -2.16 10.33
C LEU A 1049 -14.81 -3.06 10.71
N ILE A 1050 -15.54 -3.62 9.74
CA ILE A 1050 -16.79 -4.34 10.01
C ILE A 1050 -16.53 -5.76 10.56
N HIS A 1051 -15.37 -6.39 10.28
CA HIS A 1051 -15.26 -7.86 10.42
C HIS A 1051 -14.33 -8.39 11.52
N PHE A 1052 -13.91 -7.56 12.47
CA PHE A 1052 -13.30 -8.04 13.74
C PHE A 1052 -14.12 -7.61 14.96
N GLN A 1053 -15.37 -7.20 14.75
CA GLN A 1053 -16.32 -6.86 15.81
C GLN A 1053 -17.19 -8.05 16.27
N SER A 1054 -17.03 -9.24 15.69
CA SER A 1054 -17.73 -10.46 16.11
C SER A 1054 -16.89 -11.32 17.05
#